data_AF-A0A816W7H4-F1
#
_entry.id   AF-A0A816W7H4-F1
#
_cell.length_a   1.000
_cell.length_b   1.000
_cell.length_c   1.000
_cell.angle_alpha   90.00
_cell.angle_beta   90.00
_cell.angle_gamma   90.00
#
_symmetry.space_group_name_H-M   'P 1'
#
loop_
_entity.id
_entity.type
_entity.pdbx_description
1 polymer ?
#
loop_
_entity_poly.entity_id
_entity_poly.type
_entity_poly.pdbx_seq_one_letter_code
_entity_poly.pdbx_strand_id
1 'polypeptide(L)'
;MDTSTQNILLSQMAIPRVLDSSPLNRTGGRVGIVFPTVSRNNYMPIRSWTGIGVYPCRKHKIIVAIEDVLVVANISLVSGLMLITNTTLAFFHDACNRHDVAIQVSQKNDDGQFPIMTSSMFVYNSSQDNLIFNGLPNLGVVNPSQCGDMDCDGLKKDLVTDTDGSLFGRASSIFSDSEALWGSQQHGIGDFRIPRVALTSLTGQQVNINLTHPYRGISRTNSCYLRSAWGMYMCNFSTDYRMLIIESMDSDTEKRRVSPVAVMSTSGYIDLINGPQDQTICNGYSCQKRISTFMSIVQSGQTYEIYFSSTPPKYLRFRLLNTNTTIKCILAVYYYSLQQIDIYANTLYIPPTNRDLRYPGLMLLDQPNGVTLTSPAGSNFFNRTYQMAYFAIDGNTTIEVKMSPLLILSFGFPPMNPAAFFSANLVSNLAALLNISPDKIRRVNIVSASSNTRIRRQTSSVMSVQLQMELRDEPRTSTTAATGIRAEILANIAASIINRYQAGELQVLWGILNITDGIIPSNLTAQEPFQDFQVNLSVIAQLVLVTPPSDCRQQSPCTIQPVLIAYDVQGNIIQKLGSNDQPWQVQASLVYQPNVVLSGGIANYTNGQTQFTQLSLPDNGTQPVQFTMMLPYGVNGFMTMNLIVQCGNVSVGPAQPAGQQINKIRLVNSNESFSVSVQPIDSVTQLPLGHVQWGTWRWISNVTLYTLPSFNRQGFLVTNGSSRTNANLTAVAVTITNLGINGTGMFMLNICLNSSNNQYSITVLSNAILVATDKSIIATDPQGFSSNITSQGNFDALNASNQLEITRALLYNYLLSIGMPLISDMILIKGGSTTIVALFEVDPLPSSVARAVSTLLASPNAVSSLTFVSVNINSRSYSVSDSSSNNTNSSGGSGSNNLPIILETTIPVATALVATIAAIIAYVVYTKLIAANTVAPMANAASLSTSNVELIQHQPFSFTASPAHPLNVHVTTLFNPSPSTATQPYLIPIQ
;
A
#
# COMPACT_ATOMS: atom_id res chain seq x y z
N MET A 1 -0.91 -17.49 17.61
CA MET A 1 -1.96 -17.50 18.64
C MET A 1 -1.63 -16.35 19.58
N ASP A 2 -2.54 -15.41 19.75
CA ASP A 2 -2.53 -14.50 20.90
C ASP A 2 -3.99 -14.31 21.30
N THR A 3 -4.34 -14.80 22.49
CA THR A 3 -5.71 -14.96 22.96
C THR A 3 -6.03 -13.90 23.99
N SER A 4 -6.24 -12.67 23.52
CA SER A 4 -6.65 -11.53 24.34
C SER A 4 -8.01 -10.92 23.92
N THR A 5 -8.91 -11.75 23.39
CA THR A 5 -10.33 -11.38 23.26
C THR A 5 -11.01 -11.38 24.63
N GLN A 6 -11.09 -10.22 25.28
CA GLN A 6 -12.06 -10.03 26.36
C GLN A 6 -13.47 -10.10 25.77
N ASN A 7 -14.15 -11.23 26.01
CA ASN A 7 -15.58 -11.38 25.73
C ASN A 7 -16.37 -10.53 26.73
N ILE A 8 -16.73 -9.31 26.34
CA ILE A 8 -17.64 -8.44 27.10
C ILE A 8 -19.01 -8.43 26.41
N LEU A 9 -19.86 -9.42 26.71
CA LEU A 9 -21.25 -9.43 26.24
C LEU A 9 -22.06 -8.34 26.97
N LEU A 10 -22.03 -7.10 26.46
CA LEU A 10 -22.82 -5.97 26.96
C LEU A 10 -23.41 -5.14 25.80
N SER A 11 -24.66 -5.44 25.44
CA SER A 11 -25.53 -4.47 24.79
C SER A 11 -25.94 -3.41 25.82
N GLN A 12 -25.27 -2.26 25.84
CA GLN A 12 -25.64 -1.17 26.76
C GLN A 12 -26.82 -0.37 26.20
N MET A 13 -27.93 -0.35 26.93
CA MET A 13 -29.05 0.55 26.65
C MET A 13 -28.67 1.99 27.04
N ALA A 14 -28.61 2.88 26.05
CA ALA A 14 -28.39 4.30 26.27
C ALA A 14 -29.73 5.06 26.27
N ILE A 15 -30.27 5.35 27.46
CA ILE A 15 -31.45 6.22 27.61
C ILE A 15 -31.03 7.67 27.28
N PRO A 16 -31.72 8.39 26.37
CA PRO A 16 -31.38 9.78 26.05
C PRO A 16 -31.58 10.69 27.26
N ARG A 17 -30.71 11.70 27.41
CA ARG A 17 -30.97 12.79 28.36
C ARG A 17 -31.72 13.91 27.65
N VAL A 18 -32.93 14.21 28.14
CA VAL A 18 -33.62 15.46 27.84
C VAL A 18 -32.81 16.61 28.42
N LEU A 19 -32.47 17.59 27.59
CA LEU A 19 -31.87 18.86 28.01
C LEU A 19 -32.89 19.99 27.93
N ASP A 20 -32.83 20.92 28.89
CA ASP A 20 -33.63 22.15 28.89
C ASP A 20 -33.26 23.16 27.77
N SER A 21 -32.27 22.82 26.93
CA SER A 21 -31.93 23.58 25.73
C SER A 21 -31.71 22.64 24.54
N SER A 22 -32.42 22.91 23.45
CA SER A 22 -32.26 22.23 22.17
C SER A 22 -31.00 22.74 21.45
N PRO A 23 -30.16 21.87 20.86
CA PRO A 23 -29.05 22.30 20.03
C PRO A 23 -29.56 23.02 18.78
N LEU A 24 -28.86 24.08 18.37
CA LEU A 24 -29.21 24.84 17.18
C LEU A 24 -28.50 24.31 15.94
N ASN A 25 -29.21 24.26 14.81
CA ASN A 25 -28.62 23.98 13.50
C ASN A 25 -27.91 25.22 12.92
N ARG A 26 -27.34 25.10 11.71
CA ARG A 26 -26.60 26.20 11.05
C ARG A 26 -27.43 27.47 10.80
N THR A 27 -28.76 27.39 10.77
CA THR A 27 -29.67 28.55 10.64
C THR A 27 -30.06 29.17 11.99
N GLY A 28 -29.63 28.59 13.11
CA GLY A 28 -30.09 28.97 14.45
C GLY A 28 -31.47 28.41 14.82
N GLY A 29 -32.04 27.50 14.02
CA GLY A 29 -33.26 26.76 14.33
C GLY A 29 -33.01 25.59 15.28
N ARG A 30 -34.04 25.20 16.04
CA ARG A 30 -34.00 24.13 17.04
C ARG A 30 -33.95 22.76 16.37
N VAL A 31 -33.27 21.80 17.02
CA VAL A 31 -33.25 20.40 16.61
C VAL A 31 -33.90 19.52 17.69
N GLY A 32 -34.85 18.68 17.29
CA GLY A 32 -35.60 17.79 18.18
C GLY A 32 -34.79 16.58 18.62
N ILE A 33 -34.42 15.73 17.66
CA ILE A 33 -33.63 14.50 17.82
C ILE A 33 -32.41 14.58 16.88
N VAL A 34 -31.24 14.15 17.35
CA VAL A 34 -30.02 14.04 16.52
C VAL A 34 -29.58 12.58 16.41
N PHE A 35 -29.20 12.15 15.20
CA PHE A 35 -28.57 10.85 14.95
C PHE A 35 -27.35 10.63 15.87
N PRO A 36 -27.09 9.39 16.33
CA PRO A 36 -25.99 9.10 17.24
C PRO A 36 -24.62 9.29 16.56
N THR A 37 -23.76 10.11 17.17
CA THR A 37 -22.33 10.21 16.83
C THR A 37 -21.52 9.14 17.54
N VAL A 38 -20.52 8.54 16.90
CA VAL A 38 -19.57 7.62 17.56
C VAL A 38 -18.42 8.41 18.21
N SER A 39 -18.00 8.02 19.41
CA SER A 39 -16.91 8.67 20.16
C SER A 39 -15.53 8.32 19.64
N ARG A 40 -14.69 9.33 19.33
CA ARG A 40 -13.25 9.14 19.03
C ARG A 40 -12.45 8.50 20.18
N ASN A 41 -12.93 8.61 21.42
CA ASN A 41 -12.16 8.15 22.59
C ASN A 41 -12.58 6.75 23.08
N ASN A 42 -13.89 6.43 23.01
CA ASN A 42 -14.44 5.20 23.62
C ASN A 42 -15.30 4.37 22.65
N TYR A 43 -15.42 4.76 21.37
CA TYR A 43 -16.15 4.04 20.31
C TYR A 43 -17.64 3.71 20.57
N MET A 44 -18.24 4.29 21.61
CA MET A 44 -19.69 4.25 21.89
C MET A 44 -20.40 5.47 21.31
N PRO A 45 -21.74 5.42 21.12
CA PRO A 45 -22.55 6.60 20.83
C PRO A 45 -22.33 7.71 21.89
N ILE A 46 -21.93 8.91 21.48
CA ILE A 46 -21.59 10.01 22.43
C ILE A 46 -22.84 10.45 23.21
N ARG A 47 -24.00 10.55 22.52
CA ARG A 47 -25.39 10.65 23.01
C ARG A 47 -26.34 10.81 21.82
N SER A 48 -27.56 10.28 21.92
CA SER A 48 -28.73 10.87 21.28
C SER A 48 -29.22 12.05 22.13
N TRP A 49 -29.59 13.16 21.48
CA TRP A 49 -29.98 14.41 22.14
C TRP A 49 -31.46 14.70 21.92
N THR A 50 -32.13 15.17 22.96
CA THR A 50 -33.56 15.51 22.94
C THR A 50 -33.74 16.82 23.71
N GLY A 51 -34.48 17.78 23.15
CA GLY A 51 -34.50 19.15 23.69
C GLY A 51 -35.84 19.86 23.59
N ILE A 52 -36.12 20.71 24.57
CA ILE A 52 -37.36 21.49 24.69
C ILE A 52 -36.99 22.99 24.72
N GLY A 53 -37.74 23.86 24.03
CA GLY A 53 -37.42 25.31 24.02
C GLY A 53 -38.55 26.22 23.52
N VAL A 54 -38.49 27.49 23.93
CA VAL A 54 -39.44 28.58 23.58
C VAL A 54 -38.70 29.73 22.89
N TYR A 55 -39.32 30.37 21.90
CA TYR A 55 -38.76 31.56 21.25
C TYR A 55 -39.38 32.86 21.81
N PRO A 56 -38.64 33.98 21.89
CA PRO A 56 -39.22 35.27 22.23
C PRO A 56 -40.32 35.72 21.25
N CYS A 57 -40.22 35.31 19.98
CA CYS A 57 -41.19 35.61 18.92
C CYS A 57 -42.37 34.62 18.82
N ARG A 58 -42.43 33.53 19.61
CA ARG A 58 -43.56 32.57 19.61
C ARG A 58 -43.94 32.14 21.03
N LYS A 59 -45.21 32.30 21.42
CA LYS A 59 -45.77 31.81 22.71
C LYS A 59 -45.84 30.28 22.85
N HIS A 60 -45.42 29.50 21.86
CA HIS A 60 -45.55 28.04 21.83
C HIS A 60 -44.18 27.36 21.99
N LYS A 61 -44.11 26.39 22.90
CA LYS A 61 -42.94 25.53 23.18
C LYS A 61 -42.89 24.41 22.14
N ILE A 62 -41.71 24.08 21.59
CA ILE A 62 -41.56 22.77 20.90
C ILE A 62 -41.70 21.68 21.95
N ILE A 63 -42.44 20.63 21.63
CA ILE A 63 -42.61 19.47 22.51
C ILE A 63 -42.02 18.27 21.78
N VAL A 64 -40.97 17.71 22.38
CA VAL A 64 -40.48 16.36 22.10
C VAL A 64 -40.73 15.57 23.37
N ALA A 65 -41.73 14.68 23.33
CA ALA A 65 -42.02 13.74 24.40
C ALA A 65 -41.67 12.35 23.89
N ILE A 66 -40.82 11.63 24.62
CA ILE A 66 -40.28 10.33 24.25
C ILE A 66 -40.51 9.41 25.43
N GLU A 67 -41.21 8.30 25.21
CA GLU A 67 -41.30 7.23 26.19
C GLU A 67 -40.11 6.27 26.05
N ASP A 68 -39.78 5.86 24.81
CA ASP A 68 -38.70 4.89 24.54
C ASP A 68 -37.81 5.29 23.34
N VAL A 69 -36.50 5.36 23.57
CA VAL A 69 -35.46 5.39 22.52
C VAL A 69 -34.40 4.35 22.89
N LEU A 70 -34.20 3.39 21.99
CA LEU A 70 -33.26 2.28 22.18
C LEU A 70 -32.19 2.32 21.09
N VAL A 71 -30.95 2.60 21.49
CA VAL A 71 -29.78 2.42 20.63
C VAL A 71 -29.19 1.04 20.90
N VAL A 72 -29.25 0.15 19.91
CA VAL A 72 -28.61 -1.16 19.97
C VAL A 72 -27.26 -1.06 19.26
N ALA A 73 -26.17 -1.27 19.99
CA ALA A 73 -24.83 -1.39 19.42
C ALA A 73 -24.21 -2.71 19.84
N ASN A 74 -23.55 -3.39 18.90
CA ASN A 74 -22.78 -4.62 19.14
C ASN A 74 -21.28 -4.30 19.11
N ILE A 75 -20.44 -5.14 19.71
CA ILE A 75 -19.00 -4.88 19.91
C ILE A 75 -18.20 -4.79 18.59
N SER A 76 -18.70 -5.34 17.49
CA SER A 76 -18.21 -4.94 16.17
C SER A 76 -18.79 -3.57 15.81
N LEU A 77 -17.92 -2.57 15.64
CA LEU A 77 -18.17 -1.13 15.37
C LEU A 77 -19.14 -0.78 14.21
N VAL A 78 -19.74 -1.78 13.56
CA VAL A 78 -20.33 -1.70 12.22
C VAL A 78 -21.72 -2.37 12.17
N SER A 79 -22.41 -2.54 13.30
CA SER A 79 -23.73 -3.24 13.36
C SER A 79 -24.73 -2.61 14.34
N GLY A 80 -24.67 -1.28 14.50
CA GLY A 80 -25.61 -0.55 15.34
C GLY A 80 -26.94 -0.21 14.66
N LEU A 81 -27.93 0.18 15.46
CA LEU A 81 -29.27 0.61 15.07
C LEU A 81 -29.85 1.56 16.13
N MET A 82 -30.56 2.59 15.70
CA MET A 82 -31.40 3.42 16.58
C MET A 82 -32.88 3.10 16.35
N LEU A 83 -33.60 2.82 17.43
CA LEU A 83 -35.05 2.69 17.46
C LEU A 83 -35.65 3.91 18.15
N ILE A 84 -36.61 4.55 17.50
CA ILE A 84 -37.40 5.66 18.04
C ILE A 84 -38.85 5.22 18.08
N THR A 85 -39.42 5.14 19.28
CA THR A 85 -40.78 4.63 19.49
C THR A 85 -41.56 5.53 20.45
N ASN A 86 -42.90 5.50 20.39
CA ASN A 86 -43.79 6.21 21.32
C ASN A 86 -43.37 7.67 21.53
N THR A 87 -43.20 8.41 20.43
CA THR A 87 -42.54 9.72 20.42
C THR A 87 -43.40 10.79 19.75
N THR A 88 -43.71 11.85 20.49
CA THR A 88 -44.41 13.04 19.97
C THR A 88 -43.43 14.07 19.43
N LEU A 89 -43.67 14.57 18.21
CA LEU A 89 -42.90 15.62 17.54
C LEU A 89 -43.82 16.81 17.20
N ALA A 90 -43.75 17.87 17.99
CA ALA A 90 -44.68 19.00 17.86
C ALA A 90 -44.04 20.39 17.72
N PHE A 91 -44.66 21.22 16.87
CA PHE A 91 -44.33 22.63 16.61
C PHE A 91 -43.01 22.90 15.86
N PHE A 92 -42.56 21.98 15.01
CA PHE A 92 -41.41 22.16 14.12
C PHE A 92 -41.82 22.91 12.84
N HIS A 93 -41.34 24.14 12.65
CA HIS A 93 -41.63 24.95 11.47
C HIS A 93 -40.51 25.98 11.21
N ASP A 94 -40.60 26.64 10.06
CA ASP A 94 -39.86 27.87 9.80
C ASP A 94 -40.44 29.05 10.60
N ALA A 95 -39.56 29.81 11.26
CA ALA A 95 -39.95 30.94 12.10
C ALA A 95 -38.78 31.91 12.28
N CYS A 96 -39.03 33.22 12.21
CA CYS A 96 -38.06 34.24 12.62
C CYS A 96 -36.67 34.06 11.94
N ASN A 97 -36.68 33.73 10.64
CA ASN A 97 -35.54 33.38 9.78
C ASN A 97 -34.69 32.17 10.25
N ARG A 98 -35.32 31.22 10.96
CA ARG A 98 -34.73 29.98 11.44
C ARG A 98 -35.58 28.79 10.97
N HIS A 99 -34.91 27.68 10.66
CA HIS A 99 -35.53 26.42 10.23
C HIS A 99 -35.43 25.39 11.36
N ASP A 100 -36.52 25.12 12.08
CA ASP A 100 -36.54 24.06 13.10
C ASP A 100 -36.57 22.67 12.44
N VAL A 101 -35.94 21.64 13.03
CA VAL A 101 -35.88 20.26 12.48
C VAL A 101 -36.23 19.23 13.54
N ALA A 102 -37.15 18.30 13.25
CA ALA A 102 -37.58 17.28 14.19
C ALA A 102 -36.54 16.15 14.38
N ILE A 103 -35.99 15.60 13.28
CA ILE A 103 -34.92 14.59 13.30
C ILE A 103 -33.78 15.06 12.38
N GLN A 104 -32.56 15.18 12.91
CA GLN A 104 -31.41 15.65 12.14
C GLN A 104 -30.28 14.61 12.11
N VAL A 105 -29.80 14.32 10.90
CA VAL A 105 -28.56 13.58 10.66
C VAL A 105 -27.37 14.32 11.28
N SER A 106 -26.38 13.61 11.82
CA SER A 106 -25.26 14.25 12.51
C SER A 106 -24.28 14.91 11.54
N GLN A 107 -24.46 16.22 11.35
CA GLN A 107 -23.69 17.11 10.46
C GLN A 107 -22.20 17.29 10.83
N LYS A 108 -21.67 16.46 11.75
CA LYS A 108 -20.25 16.39 12.15
C LYS A 108 -19.70 14.96 12.07
N ASN A 109 -20.50 13.99 11.64
CA ASN A 109 -20.07 12.59 11.52
C ASN A 109 -19.79 12.27 10.05
N ASP A 110 -18.58 12.58 9.61
CA ASP A 110 -18.18 12.38 8.22
C ASP A 110 -18.03 10.88 7.85
N ASP A 111 -17.84 9.97 8.82
CA ASP A 111 -17.44 8.57 8.56
C ASP A 111 -18.60 7.65 8.19
N GLY A 112 -19.64 7.61 9.02
CA GLY A 112 -20.70 6.60 8.92
C GLY A 112 -21.70 6.69 10.08
N GLN A 113 -22.97 6.43 9.78
CA GLN A 113 -24.07 6.53 10.74
C GLN A 113 -24.93 5.27 10.70
N PHE A 114 -25.40 4.83 11.88
CA PHE A 114 -26.25 3.65 11.96
C PHE A 114 -27.67 3.96 11.46
N PRO A 115 -28.36 2.97 10.84
CA PRO A 115 -29.75 3.13 10.45
C PRO A 115 -30.66 3.52 11.62
N ILE A 116 -31.75 4.23 11.30
CA ILE A 116 -32.85 4.51 12.23
C ILE A 116 -34.10 3.74 11.79
N MET A 117 -34.80 3.12 12.74
CA MET A 117 -36.17 2.65 12.56
C MET A 117 -37.12 3.40 13.50
N THR A 118 -38.29 3.79 12.98
CA THR A 118 -39.33 4.52 13.72
C THR A 118 -40.67 3.78 13.68
N SER A 119 -41.41 3.87 14.78
CA SER A 119 -42.82 3.46 14.89
C SER A 119 -43.51 4.17 16.05
N SER A 120 -44.84 4.12 16.15
CA SER A 120 -45.64 4.80 17.20
C SER A 120 -45.29 6.28 17.39
N MET A 121 -45.01 6.98 16.30
CA MET A 121 -44.72 8.42 16.29
C MET A 121 -46.03 9.24 16.30
N PHE A 122 -46.01 10.42 16.91
CA PHE A 122 -47.15 11.35 16.88
C PHE A 122 -46.69 12.75 16.43
N VAL A 123 -46.90 13.07 15.16
CA VAL A 123 -46.55 14.37 14.59
C VAL A 123 -47.72 15.34 14.76
N TYR A 124 -47.55 16.38 15.57
CA TYR A 124 -48.62 17.36 15.86
C TYR A 124 -48.20 18.78 15.50
N ASN A 125 -48.93 19.42 14.57
CA ASN A 125 -48.68 20.79 14.15
C ASN A 125 -47.19 21.03 13.84
N SER A 126 -46.62 20.21 12.96
CA SER A 126 -45.24 20.33 12.46
C SER A 126 -45.30 20.33 10.93
N SER A 127 -44.43 21.10 10.29
CA SER A 127 -44.30 21.14 8.83
C SER A 127 -43.56 19.90 8.32
N GLN A 128 -44.01 19.35 7.19
CA GLN A 128 -43.42 18.15 6.58
C GLN A 128 -41.94 18.35 6.25
N ASP A 129 -41.58 19.53 5.74
CA ASP A 129 -40.21 19.88 5.34
C ASP A 129 -39.27 20.05 6.54
N ASN A 130 -39.84 20.21 7.74
CA ASN A 130 -39.13 20.35 9.01
C ASN A 130 -39.02 19.01 9.78
N LEU A 131 -39.45 17.87 9.20
CA LEU A 131 -39.39 16.56 9.89
C LEU A 131 -37.99 15.94 9.88
N ILE A 132 -37.30 15.96 8.74
CA ILE A 132 -35.96 15.40 8.59
C ILE A 132 -35.03 16.43 7.95
N PHE A 133 -33.78 16.48 8.41
CA PHE A 133 -32.71 17.17 7.70
C PHE A 133 -31.43 16.33 7.65
N ASN A 134 -30.98 16.08 6.43
CA ASN A 134 -29.61 15.75 6.10
C ASN A 134 -28.99 16.88 5.26
N GLY A 135 -27.72 17.16 5.50
CA GLY A 135 -26.96 18.19 4.80
C GLY A 135 -25.93 17.59 3.85
N LEU A 136 -25.22 18.47 3.16
CA LEU A 136 -24.19 18.06 2.20
C LEU A 136 -22.88 17.67 2.90
N PRO A 137 -22.09 16.75 2.32
CA PRO A 137 -20.75 16.41 2.76
C PRO A 137 -19.84 17.63 2.98
N ASN A 138 -18.99 17.54 4.00
CA ASN A 138 -18.10 18.63 4.37
C ASN A 138 -16.84 18.66 3.49
N LEU A 139 -16.77 19.60 2.53
CA LEU A 139 -15.59 19.78 1.67
C LEU A 139 -14.27 19.94 2.46
N GLY A 140 -14.32 20.48 3.68
CA GLY A 140 -13.12 20.68 4.51
C GLY A 140 -12.38 19.39 4.88
N VAL A 141 -13.05 18.24 4.90
CA VAL A 141 -12.43 16.93 5.18
C VAL A 141 -11.97 16.18 3.93
N VAL A 142 -12.20 16.73 2.73
CA VAL A 142 -11.68 16.21 1.46
C VAL A 142 -10.21 16.63 1.30
N ASN A 143 -9.35 16.03 2.12
CA ASN A 143 -7.91 16.24 2.12
C ASN A 143 -7.15 14.93 2.44
N PRO A 144 -5.84 14.82 2.08
CA PRO A 144 -5.06 13.59 2.29
C PRO A 144 -5.07 13.06 3.74
N SER A 145 -5.08 13.95 4.73
CA SER A 145 -5.08 13.57 6.16
C SER A 145 -6.44 13.10 6.69
N GLN A 146 -7.50 13.10 5.88
CA GLN A 146 -8.87 12.74 6.31
C GLN A 146 -9.58 11.85 5.27
N CYS A 147 -10.47 12.38 4.42
CA CYS A 147 -11.23 11.60 3.42
C CYS A 147 -10.46 11.36 2.11
N GLY A 148 -9.31 12.02 1.91
CA GLY A 148 -8.47 11.90 0.72
C GLY A 148 -8.85 12.90 -0.36
N ASP A 149 -9.31 12.40 -1.50
CA ASP A 149 -9.66 13.19 -2.69
C ASP A 149 -11.12 12.98 -3.13
N MET A 150 -11.97 12.55 -2.19
CA MET A 150 -13.41 12.37 -2.33
C MET A 150 -14.09 12.61 -0.97
N ASP A 151 -15.37 12.99 -0.96
CA ASP A 151 -16.23 13.01 0.24
C ASP A 151 -16.10 11.72 1.07
N CYS A 152 -16.17 11.80 2.40
CA CYS A 152 -16.50 10.62 3.21
C CYS A 152 -18.03 10.33 3.15
N ASP A 153 -18.40 9.09 3.49
CA ASP A 153 -19.75 8.56 3.24
C ASP A 153 -20.80 8.88 4.32
N GLY A 154 -20.41 9.47 5.46
CA GLY A 154 -21.25 9.59 6.64
C GLY A 154 -22.57 10.33 6.44
N LEU A 155 -22.58 11.40 5.62
CA LEU A 155 -23.80 12.12 5.22
C LEU A 155 -24.41 11.60 3.90
N LYS A 156 -23.76 10.63 3.25
CA LYS A 156 -24.16 10.09 1.93
C LYS A 156 -24.88 8.76 2.03
N LYS A 157 -24.88 8.09 3.19
CA LYS A 157 -25.37 6.72 3.40
C LYS A 157 -26.29 6.57 4.62
N ASP A 158 -26.97 7.63 5.03
CA ASP A 158 -27.98 7.57 6.10
C ASP A 158 -29.25 6.86 5.62
N LEU A 159 -29.87 6.11 6.53
CA LEU A 159 -31.11 5.36 6.29
C LEU A 159 -32.06 5.55 7.48
N VAL A 160 -33.27 6.04 7.21
CA VAL A 160 -34.41 6.07 8.15
C VAL A 160 -35.51 5.19 7.58
N THR A 161 -36.17 4.39 8.42
CA THR A 161 -37.27 3.52 8.01
C THR A 161 -38.44 3.65 9.00
N ASP A 162 -39.54 4.22 8.53
CA ASP A 162 -40.81 4.31 9.24
C ASP A 162 -41.62 3.06 8.94
N THR A 163 -41.77 2.20 9.95
CA THR A 163 -42.24 0.82 9.79
C THR A 163 -43.76 0.68 9.84
N ASP A 164 -44.46 1.63 10.47
CA ASP A 164 -45.92 1.66 10.59
C ASP A 164 -46.56 2.87 9.90
N GLY A 165 -45.78 3.87 9.50
CA GLY A 165 -46.26 5.07 8.83
C GLY A 165 -46.66 6.21 9.77
N SER A 166 -46.39 6.05 11.07
CA SER A 166 -46.75 7.02 12.10
C SER A 166 -45.96 8.34 11.98
N LEU A 167 -44.79 8.34 11.33
CA LEU A 167 -43.96 9.53 11.14
C LEU A 167 -44.30 10.29 9.86
N PHE A 168 -44.58 9.60 8.75
CA PHE A 168 -44.80 10.23 7.44
C PHE A 168 -46.23 10.05 6.88
N GLY A 169 -47.16 9.55 7.69
CA GLY A 169 -48.53 9.21 7.28
C GLY A 169 -48.64 7.97 6.39
N ARG A 170 -47.53 7.28 6.12
CA ARG A 170 -47.44 5.97 5.45
C ARG A 170 -46.09 5.34 5.72
N ALA A 171 -46.03 4.02 5.87
CA ALA A 171 -44.76 3.32 6.04
C ALA A 171 -43.83 3.65 4.86
N SER A 172 -42.57 3.99 5.14
CA SER A 172 -41.63 4.56 4.17
C SER A 172 -40.18 4.26 4.53
N SER A 173 -39.33 4.09 3.52
CA SER A 173 -37.87 4.13 3.69
C SER A 173 -37.31 5.42 3.10
N ILE A 174 -36.36 6.04 3.78
CA ILE A 174 -35.76 7.33 3.44
C ILE A 174 -34.25 7.21 3.52
N PHE A 175 -33.53 7.63 2.48
CA PHE A 175 -32.07 7.57 2.45
C PHE A 175 -31.44 8.81 1.78
N SER A 176 -30.18 9.08 2.09
CA SER A 176 -29.45 10.27 1.61
C SER A 176 -29.44 10.42 0.09
N ASP A 177 -29.44 11.67 -0.38
CA ASP A 177 -29.10 12.02 -1.75
C ASP A 177 -27.59 11.77 -2.01
N SER A 178 -27.22 10.50 -2.22
CA SER A 178 -25.81 10.08 -2.35
C SER A 178 -25.14 10.64 -3.60
N GLU A 179 -25.92 10.95 -4.64
CA GLU A 179 -25.48 11.61 -5.85
C GLU A 179 -25.45 13.15 -5.77
N ALA A 180 -25.78 13.74 -4.61
CA ALA A 180 -25.57 15.17 -4.40
C ALA A 180 -24.13 15.55 -4.76
N LEU A 181 -24.00 16.66 -5.50
CA LEU A 181 -22.73 17.21 -6.02
C LEU A 181 -22.04 16.36 -7.12
N TRP A 182 -22.71 15.36 -7.72
CA TRP A 182 -22.14 14.54 -8.80
C TRP A 182 -21.57 15.40 -9.95
N GLY A 183 -20.32 15.12 -10.33
CA GLY A 183 -19.56 15.92 -11.30
C GLY A 183 -18.64 16.96 -10.66
N SER A 184 -18.76 17.22 -9.36
CA SER A 184 -17.87 18.13 -8.63
C SER A 184 -16.48 17.53 -8.46
N GLN A 185 -15.48 18.17 -9.09
CA GLN A 185 -14.07 17.81 -8.92
C GLN A 185 -13.56 18.07 -7.50
N GLN A 186 -14.06 19.12 -6.82
CA GLN A 186 -13.64 19.47 -5.46
C GLN A 186 -14.09 18.44 -4.43
N HIS A 187 -15.32 17.93 -4.56
CA HIS A 187 -15.85 16.84 -3.73
C HIS A 187 -15.42 15.45 -4.21
N GLY A 188 -14.71 15.39 -5.34
CA GLY A 188 -14.17 14.16 -5.90
C GLY A 188 -15.22 13.10 -6.21
N ILE A 189 -16.42 13.49 -6.64
CA ILE A 189 -17.55 12.61 -6.96
C ILE A 189 -17.99 12.84 -8.41
N GLY A 190 -18.13 11.78 -9.20
CA GLY A 190 -18.56 11.86 -10.60
C GLY A 190 -18.13 10.67 -11.44
N ASP A 191 -18.52 10.65 -12.71
CA ASP A 191 -18.21 9.55 -13.65
C ASP A 191 -16.69 9.30 -13.79
N PHE A 192 -15.87 10.34 -13.62
CA PHE A 192 -14.40 10.27 -13.62
C PHE A 192 -13.80 9.45 -12.45
N ARG A 193 -14.63 9.03 -11.49
CA ARG A 193 -14.25 8.19 -10.34
C ARG A 193 -14.75 6.75 -10.43
N ILE A 194 -15.55 6.41 -11.45
CA ILE A 194 -16.00 5.04 -11.65
C ILE A 194 -14.75 4.16 -11.93
N PRO A 195 -14.56 3.03 -11.24
CA PRO A 195 -13.43 2.14 -11.47
C PRO A 195 -13.28 1.76 -12.94
N ARG A 196 -12.07 1.91 -13.50
CA ARG A 196 -11.80 1.71 -14.94
C ARG A 196 -12.25 0.34 -15.48
N VAL A 197 -12.21 -0.68 -14.62
CA VAL A 197 -12.68 -2.04 -14.92
C VAL A 197 -14.18 -2.11 -15.22
N ALA A 198 -15.02 -1.32 -14.55
CA ALA A 198 -16.45 -1.23 -14.84
C ALA A 198 -16.75 -0.48 -16.16
N LEU A 199 -15.77 0.31 -16.64
CA LEU A 199 -15.85 1.06 -17.89
C LEU A 199 -15.21 0.31 -19.08
N THR A 200 -14.81 -0.95 -18.92
CA THR A 200 -14.07 -1.73 -19.93
C THR A 200 -14.75 -3.05 -20.22
N SER A 201 -15.02 -3.35 -21.48
CA SER A 201 -15.58 -4.63 -21.91
C SER A 201 -14.51 -5.73 -21.96
N LEU A 202 -14.95 -6.99 -22.07
CA LEU A 202 -14.06 -8.15 -22.30
C LEU A 202 -13.13 -8.01 -23.51
N THR A 203 -13.46 -7.12 -24.46
CA THR A 203 -12.66 -6.87 -25.68
C THR A 203 -11.70 -5.68 -25.54
N GLY A 204 -11.59 -5.09 -24.35
CA GLY A 204 -10.83 -3.86 -24.11
C GLY A 204 -11.50 -2.58 -24.61
N GLN A 205 -12.64 -2.67 -25.30
CA GLN A 205 -13.42 -1.50 -25.71
C GLN A 205 -14.08 -0.82 -24.50
N GLN A 206 -14.06 0.52 -24.49
CA GLN A 206 -14.71 1.34 -23.48
C GLN A 206 -16.23 1.16 -23.52
N VAL A 207 -16.83 0.87 -22.36
CA VAL A 207 -18.28 0.79 -22.17
C VAL A 207 -18.81 2.20 -21.95
N ASN A 208 -19.81 2.61 -22.75
CA ASN A 208 -20.55 3.83 -22.46
C ASN A 208 -21.50 3.59 -21.28
N ILE A 209 -21.04 3.95 -20.09
CA ILE A 209 -21.73 3.70 -18.83
C ILE A 209 -23.12 4.36 -18.76
N ASN A 210 -23.34 5.45 -19.50
CA ASN A 210 -24.64 6.13 -19.57
C ASN A 210 -25.72 5.32 -20.31
N LEU A 211 -25.34 4.28 -21.07
CA LEU A 211 -26.29 3.38 -21.72
C LEU A 211 -26.63 2.16 -20.87
N THR A 212 -25.70 1.67 -20.05
CA THR A 212 -25.90 0.47 -19.21
C THR A 212 -26.39 0.83 -17.82
N HIS A 213 -25.90 1.94 -17.26
CA HIS A 213 -26.25 2.45 -15.94
C HIS A 213 -26.49 3.97 -16.01
N PRO A 214 -27.64 4.43 -16.54
CA PRO A 214 -27.95 5.85 -16.72
C PRO A 214 -28.17 6.62 -15.40
N TYR A 215 -28.45 5.95 -14.29
CA TYR A 215 -28.83 6.59 -13.03
C TYR A 215 -27.67 6.65 -12.02
N ARG A 216 -27.72 7.60 -11.09
CA ARG A 216 -26.66 7.87 -10.10
C ARG A 216 -27.18 7.76 -8.66
N GLY A 217 -26.26 7.43 -7.76
CA GLY A 217 -26.51 7.22 -6.34
C GLY A 217 -27.19 5.90 -6.05
N ILE A 218 -27.82 5.84 -4.87
CA ILE A 218 -28.40 4.62 -4.31
C ILE A 218 -29.49 4.06 -5.25
N SER A 219 -29.32 2.78 -5.61
CA SER A 219 -30.28 1.98 -6.38
C SER A 219 -31.67 2.03 -5.78
N ARG A 220 -32.68 2.41 -6.57
CA ARG A 220 -34.03 2.72 -6.05
C ARG A 220 -35.14 2.49 -7.06
N THR A 221 -36.37 2.33 -6.57
CA THR A 221 -37.56 2.14 -7.42
C THR A 221 -38.21 3.45 -7.82
N ASN A 222 -39.05 3.42 -8.86
CA ASN A 222 -39.85 4.57 -9.33
C ASN A 222 -40.85 5.11 -8.29
N SER A 223 -41.00 4.46 -7.12
CA SER A 223 -41.77 4.97 -5.99
C SER A 223 -41.04 6.05 -5.18
N CYS A 224 -39.73 6.20 -5.41
CA CYS A 224 -38.85 7.11 -4.68
C CYS A 224 -38.82 8.49 -5.33
N TYR A 225 -38.92 9.53 -4.51
CA TYR A 225 -38.78 10.92 -4.95
C TYR A 225 -37.90 11.72 -3.98
N LEU A 226 -37.09 12.63 -4.52
CA LEU A 226 -36.22 13.49 -3.72
C LEU A 226 -37.06 14.51 -2.95
N ARG A 227 -36.85 14.61 -1.64
CA ARG A 227 -37.33 15.72 -0.81
C ARG A 227 -36.15 16.64 -0.54
N SER A 228 -36.02 17.69 -1.35
CA SER A 228 -34.87 18.61 -1.29
C SER A 228 -34.71 19.30 0.06
N ALA A 229 -35.81 19.58 0.78
CA ALA A 229 -35.75 20.12 2.15
C ALA A 229 -35.08 19.15 3.15
N TRP A 230 -35.17 17.83 2.90
CA TRP A 230 -34.58 16.80 3.74
C TRP A 230 -33.17 16.40 3.31
N GLY A 231 -32.75 16.70 2.07
CA GLY A 231 -31.51 16.14 1.49
C GLY A 231 -31.57 14.62 1.28
N MET A 232 -32.78 14.06 1.17
CA MET A 232 -33.02 12.61 1.16
C MET A 232 -34.15 12.22 0.21
N TYR A 233 -34.06 11.02 -0.36
CA TYR A 233 -35.13 10.37 -1.10
C TYR A 233 -36.15 9.75 -0.13
N MET A 234 -37.43 9.87 -0.42
CA MET A 234 -38.51 9.17 0.27
C MET A 234 -39.13 8.12 -0.66
N CYS A 235 -39.15 6.87 -0.21
CA CYS A 235 -39.63 5.70 -0.95
C CYS A 235 -40.80 5.01 -0.23
N ASN A 236 -41.64 4.32 -0.98
CA ASN A 236 -42.68 3.46 -0.43
C ASN A 236 -42.07 2.20 0.22
N PHE A 237 -42.58 1.79 1.38
CA PHE A 237 -42.17 0.57 2.12
C PHE A 237 -42.42 -0.75 1.38
N SER A 238 -43.11 -0.72 0.23
CA SER A 238 -43.20 -1.87 -0.70
C SER A 238 -41.84 -2.40 -1.19
N THR A 239 -40.74 -1.74 -0.85
CA THR A 239 -39.38 -2.14 -1.19
C THR A 239 -38.49 -1.91 0.03
N ASP A 240 -37.96 -2.98 0.60
CA ASP A 240 -37.00 -2.90 1.70
C ASP A 240 -35.63 -2.40 1.23
N TYR A 241 -35.16 -1.34 1.88
CA TYR A 241 -33.78 -0.86 1.78
C TYR A 241 -33.03 -1.25 3.06
N ARG A 242 -31.78 -1.74 2.93
CA ARG A 242 -30.91 -2.09 4.06
C ARG A 242 -29.49 -1.60 3.82
N MET A 243 -28.77 -1.37 4.91
CA MET A 243 -27.34 -1.07 4.85
C MET A 243 -26.55 -2.36 4.61
N LEU A 244 -25.79 -2.40 3.51
CA LEU A 244 -24.80 -3.41 3.20
C LEU A 244 -23.42 -2.91 3.66
N ILE A 245 -22.77 -3.71 4.48
CA ILE A 245 -21.41 -3.50 4.95
C ILE A 245 -20.46 -4.35 4.12
N ILE A 246 -19.40 -3.73 3.60
CA ILE A 246 -18.33 -4.36 2.83
C ILE A 246 -17.01 -4.07 3.55
N GLU A 247 -16.30 -5.08 4.03
CA GLU A 247 -15.09 -4.92 4.85
C GLU A 247 -13.92 -5.67 4.24
N SER A 248 -12.76 -5.00 4.12
CA SER A 248 -11.48 -5.68 3.90
C SER A 248 -10.99 -6.30 5.20
N MET A 249 -10.71 -7.59 5.16
CA MET A 249 -10.16 -8.39 6.26
C MET A 249 -8.69 -8.77 5.99
N ASP A 250 -8.07 -8.16 4.97
CA ASP A 250 -6.63 -8.31 4.69
C ASP A 250 -5.78 -7.64 5.78
N SER A 251 -4.54 -8.09 5.96
CA SER A 251 -3.60 -7.57 6.98
C SER A 251 -3.20 -6.09 6.78
N ASP A 252 -3.50 -5.52 5.60
CA ASP A 252 -3.26 -4.14 5.24
C ASP A 252 -4.55 -3.30 5.15
N THR A 253 -5.67 -3.78 5.73
CA THR A 253 -7.00 -3.13 5.68
C THR A 253 -7.01 -1.65 6.07
N GLU A 254 -6.13 -1.22 6.99
CA GLU A 254 -5.98 0.19 7.35
C GLU A 254 -5.11 1.00 6.38
N LYS A 255 -4.19 0.37 5.64
CA LYS A 255 -3.10 1.05 4.91
C LYS A 255 -3.32 1.14 3.40
N ARG A 256 -4.02 0.17 2.82
CA ARG A 256 -4.30 0.14 1.37
C ARG A 256 -5.66 0.76 1.08
N ARG A 257 -5.66 1.87 0.35
CA ARG A 257 -6.89 2.43 -0.21
C ARG A 257 -7.36 1.59 -1.40
N VAL A 258 -8.56 1.05 -1.29
CA VAL A 258 -9.27 0.34 -2.39
C VAL A 258 -10.48 1.12 -2.92
N SER A 259 -10.67 2.35 -2.44
CA SER A 259 -11.82 3.21 -2.71
C SER A 259 -11.53 4.30 -3.76
N PRO A 260 -12.55 4.82 -4.49
CA PRO A 260 -13.97 4.51 -4.36
C PRO A 260 -14.32 3.07 -4.76
N VAL A 261 -15.29 2.50 -4.04
CA VAL A 261 -15.99 1.27 -4.40
C VAL A 261 -17.25 1.67 -5.17
N ALA A 262 -17.42 1.13 -6.38
CA ALA A 262 -18.66 1.27 -7.12
C ALA A 262 -19.58 0.10 -6.83
N VAL A 263 -20.82 0.40 -6.44
CA VAL A 263 -21.91 -0.56 -6.26
C VAL A 263 -22.93 -0.28 -7.36
N MET A 264 -23.00 -1.18 -8.34
CA MET A 264 -23.75 -1.01 -9.57
C MET A 264 -24.94 -1.98 -9.58
N SER A 265 -26.15 -1.45 -9.73
CA SER A 265 -27.37 -2.26 -9.76
C SER A 265 -27.73 -2.67 -11.17
N THR A 266 -28.19 -3.91 -11.33
CA THR A 266 -28.87 -4.39 -12.55
C THR A 266 -30.10 -3.56 -12.96
N SER A 267 -30.62 -2.69 -12.07
CA SER A 267 -31.63 -1.66 -12.39
C SER A 267 -31.07 -0.38 -13.05
N GLY A 268 -29.77 -0.31 -13.32
CA GLY A 268 -29.12 0.80 -14.03
C GLY A 268 -28.60 1.94 -13.16
N TYR A 269 -28.41 1.72 -11.86
CA TYR A 269 -27.86 2.70 -10.90
C TYR A 269 -26.38 2.46 -10.61
N ILE A 270 -25.63 3.53 -10.38
CA ILE A 270 -24.25 3.50 -9.87
C ILE A 270 -24.15 4.33 -8.59
N ASP A 271 -23.78 3.68 -7.49
CA ASP A 271 -23.39 4.36 -6.25
C ASP A 271 -21.88 4.28 -6.04
N LEU A 272 -21.26 5.35 -5.51
CA LEU A 272 -19.82 5.41 -5.21
C LEU A 272 -19.61 5.61 -3.71
N ILE A 273 -18.63 4.91 -3.15
CA ILE A 273 -18.43 4.77 -1.70
C ILE A 273 -16.92 4.92 -1.39
N ASN A 274 -16.53 5.90 -0.57
CA ASN A 274 -15.13 6.23 -0.31
C ASN A 274 -14.52 5.55 0.93
N GLY A 275 -15.35 5.21 1.92
CA GLY A 275 -14.96 4.78 3.25
C GLY A 275 -14.80 5.93 4.26
N PRO A 276 -14.45 5.61 5.52
CA PRO A 276 -14.28 6.57 6.61
C PRO A 276 -12.98 7.39 6.49
N GLN A 277 -12.88 8.46 7.29
CA GLN A 277 -11.68 9.31 7.36
C GLN A 277 -10.52 8.62 8.09
N ASP A 278 -9.30 9.13 7.88
CA ASP A 278 -8.18 8.86 8.77
C ASP A 278 -8.38 9.61 10.11
N GLN A 279 -8.37 8.89 11.22
CA GLN A 279 -8.57 9.44 12.57
C GLN A 279 -7.24 9.63 13.33
N THR A 280 -6.08 9.38 12.71
CA THR A 280 -4.77 9.46 13.37
C THR A 280 -4.22 10.88 13.45
N ILE A 281 -3.45 11.15 14.52
CA ILE A 281 -2.83 12.46 14.75
C ILE A 281 -1.45 12.47 14.09
N CYS A 282 -1.38 12.95 12.85
CA CYS A 282 -0.15 13.17 12.11
C CYS A 282 -0.34 14.31 11.08
N ASN A 283 0.73 14.67 10.35
CA ASN A 283 0.68 15.67 9.29
C ASN A 283 1.29 15.12 7.99
N GLY A 284 0.56 15.22 6.87
CA GLY A 284 1.04 14.90 5.53
C GLY A 284 0.93 13.41 5.16
N TYR A 285 1.84 12.93 4.31
CA TYR A 285 1.78 11.58 3.72
C TYR A 285 1.91 10.41 4.72
N SER A 286 2.22 10.68 5.99
CA SER A 286 2.18 9.70 7.08
C SER A 286 0.76 9.36 7.55
N CYS A 287 -0.26 10.15 7.14
CA CYS A 287 -1.67 9.96 7.48
C CYS A 287 -2.41 9.24 6.35
N GLN A 288 -2.31 7.91 6.34
CA GLN A 288 -3.03 7.04 5.40
C GLN A 288 -3.60 5.79 6.10
N LYS A 289 -4.00 5.92 7.37
CA LYS A 289 -4.64 4.86 8.16
C LYS A 289 -6.16 5.00 8.17
N ARG A 290 -6.83 4.27 7.26
CA ARG A 290 -8.28 4.26 7.11
C ARG A 290 -8.76 2.83 7.05
N ILE A 291 -9.60 2.42 8.00
CA ILE A 291 -10.20 1.08 7.97
C ILE A 291 -11.03 0.93 6.69
N SER A 292 -10.72 -0.10 5.89
CA SER A 292 -11.40 -0.35 4.61
C SER A 292 -12.77 -1.00 4.83
N THR A 293 -13.67 -0.23 5.41
CA THR A 293 -15.08 -0.54 5.68
C THR A 293 -15.96 0.41 4.88
N PHE A 294 -16.80 -0.13 3.99
CA PHE A 294 -17.65 0.64 3.09
C PHE A 294 -19.11 0.39 3.44
N MET A 295 -19.86 1.47 3.64
CA MET A 295 -21.30 1.44 3.91
C MET A 295 -22.06 1.74 2.61
N SER A 296 -22.85 0.79 2.14
CA SER A 296 -23.75 0.94 0.99
C SER A 296 -25.20 0.84 1.45
N ILE A 297 -26.13 1.44 0.72
CA ILE A 297 -27.56 1.14 0.87
C ILE A 297 -27.98 0.35 -0.36
N VAL A 298 -28.62 -0.80 -0.13
CA VAL A 298 -29.10 -1.71 -1.17
C VAL A 298 -30.59 -1.99 -1.01
N GLN A 299 -31.24 -2.24 -2.14
CA GLN A 299 -32.62 -2.68 -2.24
C GLN A 299 -32.70 -4.21 -2.20
N SER A 300 -33.64 -4.75 -1.43
CA SER A 300 -33.97 -6.18 -1.42
C SER A 300 -34.46 -6.67 -2.79
N GLY A 301 -34.11 -7.91 -3.14
CA GLY A 301 -34.52 -8.55 -4.39
C GLY A 301 -33.75 -8.10 -5.63
N GLN A 302 -32.56 -7.49 -5.46
CA GLN A 302 -31.74 -6.98 -6.57
C GLN A 302 -30.39 -7.71 -6.68
N THR A 303 -29.78 -7.56 -7.86
CA THR A 303 -28.40 -7.99 -8.13
C THR A 303 -27.48 -6.78 -8.24
N TYR A 304 -26.35 -6.82 -7.55
CA TYR A 304 -25.35 -5.76 -7.49
C TYR A 304 -23.96 -6.24 -7.92
N GLU A 305 -23.35 -5.51 -8.83
CA GLU A 305 -21.96 -5.66 -9.27
C GLU A 305 -21.07 -4.69 -8.47
N ILE A 306 -19.94 -5.17 -7.97
CA ILE A 306 -19.08 -4.45 -7.02
C ILE A 306 -17.66 -4.37 -7.59
N TYR A 307 -17.20 -3.14 -7.82
CA TYR A 307 -15.89 -2.85 -8.38
C TYR A 307 -15.08 -1.96 -7.43
N PHE A 308 -13.82 -2.33 -7.20
CA PHE A 308 -12.86 -1.53 -6.45
C PHE A 308 -11.98 -0.70 -7.40
N SER A 309 -11.58 0.51 -6.99
CA SER A 309 -10.70 1.39 -7.79
C SER A 309 -9.25 0.88 -7.90
N SER A 310 -8.86 -0.03 -7.01
CA SER A 310 -7.53 -0.66 -6.89
C SER A 310 -7.70 -2.18 -6.77
N THR A 311 -6.61 -2.93 -6.57
CA THR A 311 -6.64 -4.39 -6.38
C THR A 311 -7.63 -4.78 -5.27
N PRO A 312 -8.70 -5.55 -5.56
CA PRO A 312 -9.68 -5.97 -4.58
C PRO A 312 -9.04 -6.76 -3.43
N PRO A 313 -9.54 -6.63 -2.19
CA PRO A 313 -9.04 -7.41 -1.07
C PRO A 313 -9.13 -8.93 -1.30
N LYS A 314 -8.10 -9.66 -0.85
CA LYS A 314 -8.06 -11.12 -0.92
C LYS A 314 -9.03 -11.76 0.07
N TYR A 315 -9.36 -11.07 1.15
CA TYR A 315 -10.37 -11.45 2.13
C TYR A 315 -11.34 -10.28 2.32
N LEU A 316 -12.58 -10.47 1.87
CA LEU A 316 -13.70 -9.55 2.13
C LEU A 316 -14.71 -10.18 3.11
N ARG A 317 -15.41 -9.33 3.85
CA ARG A 317 -16.59 -9.70 4.64
C ARG A 317 -17.79 -8.83 4.24
N PHE A 318 -18.96 -9.45 4.09
CA PHE A 318 -20.22 -8.82 3.73
C PHE A 318 -21.29 -9.11 4.77
N ARG A 319 -22.04 -8.08 5.17
CA ARG A 319 -23.16 -8.18 6.13
C ARG A 319 -24.28 -7.22 5.74
N LEU A 320 -25.52 -7.68 5.75
CA LEU A 320 -26.70 -6.81 5.72
C LEU A 320 -27.13 -6.50 7.16
N LEU A 321 -27.31 -5.24 7.50
CA LEU A 321 -27.62 -4.84 8.88
C LEU A 321 -29.12 -4.86 9.19
N ASN A 322 -29.45 -5.25 10.43
CA ASN A 322 -30.77 -5.12 11.05
C ASN A 322 -31.89 -5.75 10.22
N THR A 323 -31.67 -7.00 9.80
CA THR A 323 -32.57 -7.71 8.90
C THR A 323 -32.60 -9.21 9.18
N ASN A 324 -33.63 -9.89 8.67
CA ASN A 324 -33.81 -11.33 8.73
C ASN A 324 -33.56 -11.96 7.34
N THR A 325 -33.85 -13.26 7.20
CA THR A 325 -33.63 -14.05 5.97
C THR A 325 -34.60 -13.76 4.81
N THR A 326 -35.61 -12.90 5.00
CA THR A 326 -36.53 -12.48 3.92
C THR A 326 -35.89 -11.46 2.98
N ILE A 327 -34.96 -10.65 3.48
CA ILE A 327 -34.19 -9.71 2.68
C ILE A 327 -33.03 -10.45 2.04
N LYS A 328 -32.99 -10.45 0.71
CA LYS A 328 -31.99 -11.15 -0.09
C LYS A 328 -31.45 -10.29 -1.22
N CYS A 329 -30.17 -10.44 -1.51
CA CYS A 329 -29.50 -9.85 -2.67
C CYS A 329 -28.58 -10.88 -3.32
N ILE A 330 -28.27 -10.69 -4.60
CA ILE A 330 -27.08 -11.29 -5.23
C ILE A 330 -26.01 -10.21 -5.30
N LEU A 331 -24.82 -10.51 -4.80
CA LEU A 331 -23.65 -9.64 -4.96
C LEU A 331 -22.66 -10.32 -5.92
N ALA A 332 -21.98 -9.53 -6.73
CA ALA A 332 -21.00 -9.99 -7.71
C ALA A 332 -19.74 -9.12 -7.61
N VAL A 333 -18.64 -9.66 -7.08
CA VAL A 333 -17.40 -8.92 -6.87
C VAL A 333 -16.43 -9.16 -8.03
N TYR A 334 -15.96 -8.09 -8.66
CA TYR A 334 -14.91 -8.18 -9.68
C TYR A 334 -13.54 -8.44 -9.07
N TYR A 335 -12.75 -9.31 -9.72
CA TYR A 335 -11.34 -9.55 -9.41
C TYR A 335 -10.47 -9.42 -10.67
N TYR A 336 -9.27 -8.84 -10.55
CA TYR A 336 -8.28 -8.84 -11.64
C TYR A 336 -7.73 -10.24 -11.96
N SER A 337 -8.02 -11.22 -11.11
CA SER A 337 -7.36 -12.53 -11.07
C SER A 337 -8.27 -13.67 -11.51
N LEU A 338 -7.69 -14.74 -12.05
CA LEU A 338 -8.38 -16.02 -12.28
C LEU A 338 -8.17 -17.03 -11.13
N GLN A 339 -7.57 -16.59 -10.03
CA GLN A 339 -7.43 -17.36 -8.80
C GLN A 339 -8.82 -17.72 -8.25
N GLN A 340 -8.96 -18.89 -7.63
CA GLN A 340 -10.29 -19.37 -7.23
C GLN A 340 -10.82 -18.57 -6.04
N ILE A 341 -12.06 -18.10 -6.14
CA ILE A 341 -12.75 -17.45 -5.03
C ILE A 341 -13.54 -18.51 -4.25
N ASP A 342 -13.31 -18.58 -2.94
CA ASP A 342 -14.03 -19.42 -1.98
C ASP A 342 -15.01 -18.56 -1.17
N ILE A 343 -16.23 -19.04 -1.00
CA ILE A 343 -17.28 -18.35 -0.24
C ILE A 343 -17.58 -19.12 1.04
N TYR A 344 -17.68 -18.40 2.14
CA TYR A 344 -18.03 -18.92 3.45
C TYR A 344 -19.28 -18.22 3.98
N ALA A 345 -20.29 -18.98 4.40
CA ALA A 345 -21.47 -18.47 5.08
C ALA A 345 -21.37 -18.79 6.56
N ASN A 346 -21.41 -17.77 7.43
CA ASN A 346 -21.26 -17.91 8.88
C ASN A 346 -20.04 -18.78 9.26
N THR A 347 -18.89 -18.47 8.66
CA THR A 347 -17.59 -19.19 8.76
C THR A 347 -17.50 -20.58 8.11
N LEU A 348 -18.58 -21.14 7.54
CA LEU A 348 -18.60 -22.46 6.91
C LEU A 348 -18.46 -22.36 5.39
N TYR A 349 -17.59 -23.18 4.79
CA TYR A 349 -17.37 -23.18 3.34
C TYR A 349 -18.61 -23.67 2.58
N ILE A 350 -19.03 -22.91 1.58
CA ILE A 350 -20.13 -23.28 0.67
C ILE A 350 -19.54 -23.59 -0.72
N PRO A 351 -19.64 -24.83 -1.21
CA PRO A 351 -19.15 -25.18 -2.55
C PRO A 351 -19.95 -24.43 -3.62
N PRO A 352 -19.31 -24.09 -4.75
CA PRO A 352 -19.98 -23.38 -5.84
C PRO A 352 -21.04 -24.26 -6.51
N THR A 353 -22.02 -23.61 -7.13
CA THR A 353 -23.19 -24.24 -7.78
C THR A 353 -22.84 -25.19 -8.93
N ASN A 354 -21.66 -25.06 -9.54
CA ASN A 354 -21.15 -25.94 -10.59
C ASN A 354 -20.25 -27.09 -10.07
N ARG A 355 -20.35 -27.47 -8.78
CA ARG A 355 -19.64 -28.64 -8.24
C ARG A 355 -20.12 -29.94 -8.91
N ASP A 356 -19.19 -30.76 -9.36
CA ASP A 356 -19.47 -32.14 -9.76
C ASP A 356 -19.64 -33.04 -8.53
N LEU A 357 -20.85 -33.53 -8.29
CA LEU A 357 -21.19 -34.41 -7.17
C LEU A 357 -20.72 -35.86 -7.36
N ARG A 358 -20.19 -36.22 -8.54
CA ARG A 358 -19.62 -37.56 -8.79
C ARG A 358 -18.26 -37.76 -8.11
N TYR A 359 -17.61 -36.67 -7.68
CA TYR A 359 -16.33 -36.71 -6.96
C TYR A 359 -16.53 -36.39 -5.47
N PRO A 360 -15.85 -37.12 -4.56
CA PRO A 360 -16.01 -36.92 -3.12
C PRO A 360 -15.51 -35.55 -2.68
N GLY A 361 -14.38 -35.09 -3.23
CA GLY A 361 -13.84 -33.75 -3.00
C GLY A 361 -14.40 -32.68 -3.95
N LEU A 362 -13.86 -31.46 -3.89
CA LEU A 362 -14.20 -30.39 -4.82
C LEU A 362 -13.67 -30.70 -6.24
N MET A 363 -14.60 -30.79 -7.21
CA MET A 363 -14.36 -30.80 -8.65
C MET A 363 -15.42 -29.91 -9.30
N LEU A 364 -15.07 -29.18 -10.37
CA LEU A 364 -15.91 -28.15 -11.00
C LEU A 364 -16.25 -28.51 -12.45
N LEU A 365 -17.53 -28.33 -12.81
CA LEU A 365 -18.06 -28.46 -14.16
C LEU A 365 -17.99 -27.13 -14.92
N ASP A 366 -17.93 -27.21 -16.25
CA ASP A 366 -18.10 -26.05 -17.13
C ASP A 366 -19.60 -25.80 -17.36
N GLN A 367 -20.23 -25.12 -16.39
CA GLN A 367 -21.67 -24.81 -16.36
C GLN A 367 -21.89 -23.31 -16.15
N PRO A 368 -23.03 -22.75 -16.62
CA PRO A 368 -23.37 -21.36 -16.40
C PRO A 368 -23.68 -21.07 -14.91
N ASN A 369 -23.77 -19.77 -14.58
CA ASN A 369 -24.11 -19.32 -13.24
C ASN A 369 -25.49 -19.84 -12.77
N GLY A 370 -25.51 -20.63 -11.69
CA GLY A 370 -26.74 -21.15 -11.07
C GLY A 370 -27.24 -20.36 -9.84
N VAL A 371 -26.61 -19.22 -9.50
CA VAL A 371 -26.99 -18.40 -8.35
C VAL A 371 -28.22 -17.56 -8.67
N THR A 372 -29.24 -17.63 -7.81
CA THR A 372 -30.52 -16.92 -7.97
C THR A 372 -30.96 -16.31 -6.64
N LEU A 373 -31.95 -15.39 -6.66
CA LEU A 373 -32.51 -14.81 -5.42
C LEU A 373 -33.23 -15.87 -4.55
N THR A 374 -33.67 -16.97 -5.14
CA THR A 374 -34.22 -18.13 -4.42
C THR A 374 -33.15 -18.99 -3.74
N SER A 375 -31.88 -18.88 -4.14
CA SER A 375 -30.79 -19.68 -3.55
C SER A 375 -30.61 -19.40 -2.04
N PRO A 376 -30.12 -20.38 -1.26
CA PRO A 376 -29.65 -20.15 0.11
C PRO A 376 -28.47 -19.16 0.14
N ALA A 377 -28.32 -18.39 1.22
CA ALA A 377 -27.17 -17.51 1.40
C ALA A 377 -25.84 -18.30 1.36
N GLY A 378 -24.82 -17.71 0.74
CA GLY A 378 -23.54 -18.35 0.45
C GLY A 378 -23.51 -19.20 -0.83
N SER A 379 -24.65 -19.50 -1.45
CA SER A 379 -24.67 -20.14 -2.78
C SER A 379 -23.94 -19.25 -3.79
N ASN A 380 -22.96 -19.81 -4.50
CA ASN A 380 -21.99 -19.01 -5.24
C ASN A 380 -21.55 -19.60 -6.59
N PHE A 381 -20.95 -18.74 -7.42
CA PHE A 381 -20.36 -19.09 -8.71
C PHE A 381 -19.29 -18.06 -9.09
N PHE A 382 -18.09 -18.53 -9.47
CA PHE A 382 -17.04 -17.66 -9.99
C PHE A 382 -17.03 -17.69 -11.52
N ASN A 383 -17.52 -16.62 -12.15
CA ASN A 383 -17.56 -16.47 -13.59
C ASN A 383 -16.18 -16.04 -14.11
N ARG A 384 -15.36 -17.01 -14.50
CA ARG A 384 -14.00 -16.80 -15.03
C ARG A 384 -13.93 -15.92 -16.29
N THR A 385 -15.00 -15.87 -17.09
CA THR A 385 -15.06 -15.07 -18.33
C THR A 385 -15.15 -13.58 -18.05
N TYR A 386 -15.91 -13.20 -17.00
CA TYR A 386 -16.08 -11.80 -16.58
C TYR A 386 -15.29 -11.45 -15.31
N GLN A 387 -14.58 -12.42 -14.74
CA GLN A 387 -13.86 -12.36 -13.47
C GLN A 387 -14.75 -11.90 -12.28
N MET A 388 -16.03 -12.29 -12.31
CA MET A 388 -17.05 -11.90 -11.34
C MET A 388 -17.39 -13.06 -10.39
N ALA A 389 -17.23 -12.84 -9.08
CA ALA A 389 -17.61 -13.78 -8.03
C ALA A 389 -19.03 -13.49 -7.55
N TYR A 390 -20.01 -14.23 -8.08
CA TYR A 390 -21.42 -14.14 -7.69
C TYR A 390 -21.69 -14.94 -6.41
N PHE A 391 -22.45 -14.36 -5.48
CA PHE A 391 -22.96 -15.06 -4.31
C PHE A 391 -24.28 -14.46 -3.80
N ALA A 392 -25.16 -15.30 -3.27
CA ALA A 392 -26.37 -14.88 -2.57
C ALA A 392 -26.05 -14.48 -1.12
N ILE A 393 -26.66 -13.40 -0.63
CA ILE A 393 -26.60 -12.96 0.77
C ILE A 393 -28.02 -12.72 1.31
N ASP A 394 -28.22 -12.98 2.60
CA ASP A 394 -29.44 -12.63 3.34
C ASP A 394 -29.12 -11.90 4.65
N GLY A 395 -30.15 -11.45 5.35
CA GLY A 395 -29.98 -10.63 6.55
C GLY A 395 -29.40 -11.30 7.80
N ASN A 396 -29.39 -12.63 7.87
CA ASN A 396 -28.88 -13.36 9.04
C ASN A 396 -27.53 -14.05 8.78
N THR A 397 -26.95 -13.83 7.58
CA THR A 397 -25.75 -14.53 7.14
C THR A 397 -24.61 -13.56 6.90
N THR A 398 -23.53 -13.70 7.68
CA THR A 398 -22.25 -13.07 7.34
C THR A 398 -21.58 -13.88 6.23
N ILE A 399 -21.28 -13.23 5.11
CA ILE A 399 -20.55 -13.85 4.00
C ILE A 399 -19.08 -13.43 4.06
N GLU A 400 -18.17 -14.38 4.00
CA GLU A 400 -16.74 -14.14 3.83
C GLU A 400 -16.30 -14.63 2.45
N VAL A 401 -15.62 -13.77 1.71
CA VAL A 401 -15.10 -14.04 0.35
C VAL A 401 -13.59 -14.13 0.45
N LYS A 402 -13.01 -15.26 0.05
CA LYS A 402 -11.57 -15.52 0.17
C LYS A 402 -10.96 -15.95 -1.16
N MET A 403 -9.97 -15.21 -1.64
CA MET A 403 -9.14 -15.61 -2.77
C MET A 403 -8.18 -16.72 -2.32
N SER A 404 -8.29 -17.88 -2.96
CA SER A 404 -7.47 -19.06 -2.71
C SER A 404 -6.48 -19.29 -3.85
N PRO A 405 -5.27 -19.79 -3.55
CA PRO A 405 -4.23 -20.03 -4.54
C PRO A 405 -4.66 -21.12 -5.53
N LEU A 406 -4.38 -20.87 -6.81
CA LEU A 406 -4.71 -21.72 -7.95
C LEU A 406 -3.54 -21.70 -8.93
N LEU A 407 -3.10 -22.88 -9.33
CA LEU A 407 -2.18 -23.08 -10.45
C LEU A 407 -3.01 -23.47 -11.68
N ILE A 408 -2.98 -22.68 -12.74
CA ILE A 408 -3.63 -23.02 -14.02
C ILE A 408 -2.56 -23.43 -15.02
N LEU A 409 -2.71 -24.62 -15.60
CA LEU A 409 -1.85 -25.16 -16.65
C LEU A 409 -2.67 -25.28 -17.94
N SER A 410 -2.14 -24.83 -19.07
CA SER A 410 -2.80 -25.01 -20.38
C SER A 410 -1.82 -25.64 -21.37
N PHE A 411 -2.06 -26.90 -21.74
CA PHE A 411 -1.28 -27.64 -22.73
C PHE A 411 -1.91 -27.45 -24.12
N GLY A 412 -1.15 -26.94 -25.08
CA GLY A 412 -1.60 -26.78 -26.47
C GLY A 412 -1.12 -27.93 -27.36
N PHE A 413 -2.03 -28.50 -28.16
CA PHE A 413 -1.77 -29.64 -29.04
C PHE A 413 -1.93 -29.27 -30.53
N PRO A 414 -1.24 -29.98 -31.43
CA PRO A 414 -1.56 -30.00 -32.85
C PRO A 414 -3.03 -30.39 -33.14
N PRO A 415 -3.52 -30.24 -34.38
CA PRO A 415 -4.86 -30.67 -34.78
C PRO A 415 -5.12 -32.15 -34.48
N MET A 416 -6.03 -32.39 -33.53
CA MET A 416 -6.45 -33.71 -33.11
C MET A 416 -7.93 -33.70 -32.71
N ASN A 417 -8.54 -34.89 -32.63
CA ASN A 417 -9.92 -35.02 -32.16
C ASN A 417 -9.95 -34.88 -30.62
N PRO A 418 -10.73 -33.94 -30.04
CA PRO A 418 -10.92 -33.84 -28.59
C PRO A 418 -11.37 -35.16 -27.93
N ALA A 419 -12.06 -36.04 -28.66
CA ALA A 419 -12.49 -37.36 -28.19
C ALA A 419 -11.33 -38.21 -27.61
N ALA A 420 -10.11 -38.05 -28.12
CA ALA A 420 -8.94 -38.80 -27.65
C ALA A 420 -8.58 -38.53 -26.17
N PHE A 421 -8.96 -37.37 -25.62
CA PHE A 421 -8.77 -37.07 -24.20
C PHE A 421 -9.80 -37.76 -23.29
N PHE A 422 -10.95 -38.22 -23.81
CA PHE A 422 -12.04 -38.79 -23.01
C PHE A 422 -11.88 -40.30 -22.76
N SER A 423 -10.63 -40.78 -22.64
CA SER A 423 -10.35 -42.12 -22.17
C SER A 423 -10.89 -42.33 -20.75
N ALA A 424 -11.09 -43.60 -20.36
CA ALA A 424 -11.23 -43.91 -18.95
C ALA A 424 -10.00 -43.35 -18.18
N ASN A 425 -10.25 -42.78 -16.99
CA ASN A 425 -9.24 -42.33 -16.03
C ASN A 425 -8.37 -41.10 -16.40
N LEU A 426 -8.78 -40.21 -17.33
CA LEU A 426 -8.03 -38.98 -17.68
C LEU A 426 -7.43 -38.22 -16.48
N VAL A 427 -8.23 -37.93 -15.45
CA VAL A 427 -7.79 -37.22 -14.24
C VAL A 427 -6.67 -37.96 -13.50
N SER A 428 -6.75 -39.30 -13.45
CA SER A 428 -5.72 -40.12 -12.81
C SER A 428 -4.42 -40.16 -13.63
N ASN A 429 -4.53 -40.22 -14.96
CA ASN A 429 -3.37 -40.22 -15.87
C ASN A 429 -2.62 -38.88 -15.82
N LEU A 430 -3.35 -37.76 -15.79
CA LEU A 430 -2.78 -36.42 -15.63
C LEU A 430 -2.14 -36.22 -14.26
N ALA A 431 -2.74 -36.76 -13.20
CA ALA A 431 -2.16 -36.73 -11.86
C ALA A 431 -0.82 -37.50 -11.80
N ALA A 432 -0.77 -38.70 -12.40
CA ALA A 432 0.43 -39.51 -12.47
C ALA A 432 1.56 -38.83 -13.27
N LEU A 433 1.26 -38.24 -14.43
CA LEU A 433 2.21 -37.48 -15.24
C LEU A 433 2.87 -36.33 -14.44
N LEU A 434 2.04 -35.53 -13.78
CA LEU A 434 2.48 -34.35 -13.03
C LEU A 434 3.13 -34.71 -11.68
N ASN A 435 3.09 -36.00 -11.29
CA ASN A 435 3.50 -36.51 -9.98
C ASN A 435 2.78 -35.78 -8.82
N ILE A 436 1.45 -35.66 -8.95
CA ILE A 436 0.57 -35.07 -7.94
C ILE A 436 -0.53 -36.08 -7.56
N SER A 437 -1.11 -35.91 -6.39
CA SER A 437 -2.31 -36.68 -6.02
C SER A 437 -3.53 -36.20 -6.84
N PRO A 438 -4.42 -37.10 -7.30
CA PRO A 438 -5.62 -36.72 -8.06
C PRO A 438 -6.53 -35.74 -7.30
N ASP A 439 -6.48 -35.74 -5.95
CA ASP A 439 -7.21 -34.79 -5.12
C ASP A 439 -6.84 -33.33 -5.41
N LYS A 440 -5.73 -33.02 -6.07
CA LYS A 440 -5.31 -31.64 -6.38
C LYS A 440 -6.00 -31.04 -7.61
N ILE A 441 -6.55 -31.88 -8.49
CA ILE A 441 -7.20 -31.42 -9.72
C ILE A 441 -8.63 -30.96 -9.39
N ARG A 442 -8.96 -29.71 -9.73
CA ARG A 442 -10.30 -29.12 -9.51
C ARG A 442 -11.13 -28.94 -10.77
N ARG A 443 -10.49 -28.80 -11.92
CA ARG A 443 -11.16 -28.63 -13.20
C ARG A 443 -10.22 -29.15 -14.29
N VAL A 444 -10.81 -29.82 -15.27
CA VAL A 444 -10.16 -30.20 -16.52
C VAL A 444 -11.12 -29.75 -17.62
N ASN A 445 -10.65 -28.92 -18.53
CA ASN A 445 -11.44 -28.43 -19.66
C ASN A 445 -10.67 -28.67 -20.97
N ILE A 446 -11.37 -29.11 -22.01
CA ILE A 446 -10.79 -29.43 -23.32
C ILE A 446 -11.47 -28.52 -24.34
N VAL A 447 -10.72 -27.53 -24.83
CA VAL A 447 -11.24 -26.52 -25.75
C VAL A 447 -10.69 -26.77 -27.14
N SER A 448 -11.58 -27.06 -28.09
CA SER A 448 -11.26 -27.09 -29.53
C SER A 448 -11.33 -25.69 -30.11
N ALA A 449 -10.29 -25.23 -30.83
CA ALA A 449 -10.28 -23.89 -31.44
C ALA A 449 -11.44 -23.59 -32.43
N SER A 450 -12.22 -24.59 -32.85
CA SER A 450 -13.41 -24.45 -33.70
C SER A 450 -14.63 -23.81 -33.02
N SER A 451 -14.73 -23.81 -31.68
CA SER A 451 -15.92 -23.30 -30.97
C SER A 451 -15.90 -21.78 -30.72
N ASN A 452 -14.76 -21.11 -30.91
CA ASN A 452 -14.61 -19.69 -30.61
C ASN A 452 -14.96 -18.81 -31.83
N THR A 453 -16.24 -18.77 -32.20
CA THR A 453 -16.76 -17.96 -33.31
C THR A 453 -16.81 -16.45 -32.99
N ARG A 454 -15.66 -15.81 -32.63
CA ARG A 454 -15.58 -14.33 -32.62
C ARG A 454 -14.22 -13.63 -32.69
N ILE A 455 -13.11 -14.26 -33.10
CA ILE A 455 -11.92 -13.49 -33.57
C ILE A 455 -11.45 -14.05 -34.91
N ARG A 456 -11.79 -13.35 -36.01
CA ARG A 456 -11.43 -13.78 -37.37
C ARG A 456 -10.85 -12.62 -38.19
N ARG A 457 -9.55 -12.36 -38.02
CA ARG A 457 -8.68 -11.71 -39.03
C ARG A 457 -7.20 -11.78 -38.64
N GLN A 458 -6.55 -12.90 -38.95
CA GLN A 458 -5.29 -12.99 -39.72
C GLN A 458 -4.78 -14.44 -39.76
N THR A 459 -4.22 -14.84 -40.91
CA THR A 459 -3.39 -16.04 -41.18
C THR A 459 -3.83 -17.41 -40.61
N SER A 460 -4.31 -18.29 -41.51
CA SER A 460 -4.20 -19.76 -41.46
C SER A 460 -4.17 -20.41 -40.07
N SER A 461 -5.29 -20.34 -39.35
CA SER A 461 -5.44 -20.97 -38.03
C SER A 461 -5.43 -22.50 -38.12
N VAL A 462 -4.26 -23.08 -37.87
CA VAL A 462 -4.10 -24.49 -37.48
C VAL A 462 -5.06 -24.75 -36.31
N MET A 463 -5.92 -25.77 -36.41
CA MET A 463 -6.86 -26.11 -35.34
C MET A 463 -6.10 -26.62 -34.11
N SER A 464 -5.75 -25.77 -33.16
CA SER A 464 -5.17 -26.21 -31.89
C SER A 464 -6.26 -26.72 -30.94
N VAL A 465 -5.96 -27.82 -30.24
CA VAL A 465 -6.74 -28.24 -29.06
C VAL A 465 -5.99 -27.78 -27.82
N GLN A 466 -6.69 -27.25 -26.82
CA GLN A 466 -6.11 -26.88 -25.53
C GLN A 466 -6.72 -27.71 -24.40
N LEU A 467 -5.86 -28.37 -23.62
CA LEU A 467 -6.21 -28.99 -22.35
C LEU A 467 -5.85 -28.02 -21.22
N GLN A 468 -6.86 -27.42 -20.58
CA GLN A 468 -6.69 -26.60 -19.40
C GLN A 468 -6.94 -27.42 -18.14
N MET A 469 -6.05 -27.30 -17.16
CA MET A 469 -6.14 -27.91 -15.85
C MET A 469 -6.05 -26.84 -14.76
N GLU A 470 -6.88 -26.98 -13.73
CA GLU A 470 -6.83 -26.14 -12.54
C GLU A 470 -6.42 -26.99 -11.33
N LEU A 471 -5.28 -26.65 -10.73
CA LEU A 471 -4.68 -27.36 -9.59
C LEU A 471 -4.74 -26.48 -8.35
N ARG A 472 -5.36 -27.00 -7.28
CA ARG A 472 -5.28 -26.41 -5.95
C ARG A 472 -5.66 -27.38 -4.85
N ASP A 473 -5.24 -27.02 -3.65
CA ASP A 473 -5.69 -27.63 -2.41
C ASP A 473 -7.19 -27.42 -2.14
N GLU A 474 -7.83 -28.43 -1.54
CA GLU A 474 -9.27 -28.41 -1.24
C GLU A 474 -9.60 -27.31 -0.22
N PRO A 475 -10.70 -26.54 -0.39
CA PRO A 475 -11.08 -25.51 0.58
C PRO A 475 -11.17 -26.03 2.01
N ARG A 476 -10.85 -25.18 3.01
CA ARG A 476 -11.10 -25.55 4.41
C ARG A 476 -12.59 -25.52 4.69
N THR A 477 -13.08 -26.49 5.47
CA THR A 477 -14.49 -26.57 5.91
C THR A 477 -14.94 -25.36 6.73
N SER A 478 -14.05 -24.74 7.50
CA SER A 478 -14.31 -23.51 8.26
C SER A 478 -13.13 -22.54 8.24
N THR A 479 -13.41 -21.24 8.40
CA THR A 479 -12.41 -20.17 8.46
C THR A 479 -11.56 -20.14 9.72
N THR A 480 -11.96 -20.85 10.79
CA THR A 480 -11.22 -20.95 12.06
C THR A 480 -10.18 -22.08 12.10
N ALA A 481 -10.19 -23.00 11.14
CA ALA A 481 -9.22 -24.09 11.06
C ALA A 481 -7.80 -23.56 10.77
N ALA A 482 -6.81 -24.03 11.54
CA ALA A 482 -5.47 -23.44 11.64
C ALA A 482 -4.72 -23.26 10.29
N THR A 483 -3.99 -22.15 10.18
CA THR A 483 -3.17 -21.76 9.01
C THR A 483 -1.71 -22.20 9.13
N GLY A 484 -1.13 -22.66 8.01
CA GLY A 484 0.32 -22.86 7.86
C GLY A 484 0.75 -23.16 6.42
N ILE A 485 0.41 -24.34 5.90
CA ILE A 485 1.33 -25.06 5.00
C ILE A 485 0.90 -25.09 3.50
N ARG A 486 -0.27 -24.53 3.12
CA ARG A 486 -0.91 -24.89 1.83
C ARG A 486 -0.44 -24.10 0.59
N ALA A 487 -0.05 -22.84 0.75
CA ALA A 487 0.43 -22.03 -0.38
C ALA A 487 1.82 -22.49 -0.85
N GLU A 488 2.72 -22.76 0.10
CA GLU A 488 4.07 -23.29 -0.14
C GLU A 488 4.04 -24.66 -0.83
N ILE A 489 3.12 -25.56 -0.44
CA ILE A 489 2.94 -26.85 -1.13
C ILE A 489 2.53 -26.65 -2.60
N LEU A 490 1.57 -25.75 -2.89
CA LEU A 490 1.15 -25.51 -4.28
C LEU A 490 2.22 -24.78 -5.09
N ALA A 491 3.03 -23.90 -4.46
CA ALA A 491 4.20 -23.28 -5.08
C ALA A 491 5.29 -24.31 -5.42
N ASN A 492 5.56 -25.27 -4.52
CA ASN A 492 6.48 -26.39 -4.79
C ASN A 492 5.97 -27.30 -5.92
N ILE A 493 4.66 -27.56 -5.99
CA ILE A 493 4.04 -28.29 -7.12
C ILE A 493 4.21 -27.49 -8.42
N ALA A 494 3.96 -26.18 -8.40
CA ALA A 494 4.17 -25.32 -9.57
C ALA A 494 5.63 -25.33 -10.02
N ALA A 495 6.57 -25.15 -9.10
CA ALA A 495 8.01 -25.23 -9.36
C ALA A 495 8.40 -26.56 -9.99
N SER A 496 8.00 -27.69 -9.39
CA SER A 496 8.27 -29.02 -9.92
C SER A 496 7.73 -29.20 -11.35
N ILE A 497 6.48 -28.85 -11.62
CA ILE A 497 5.87 -28.99 -12.96
C ILE A 497 6.56 -28.08 -13.98
N ILE A 498 6.81 -26.82 -13.64
CA ILE A 498 7.51 -25.85 -14.50
C ILE A 498 8.92 -26.36 -14.81
N ASN A 499 9.70 -26.73 -13.79
CA ASN A 499 11.08 -27.18 -13.96
C ASN A 499 11.17 -28.47 -14.79
N ARG A 500 10.30 -29.46 -14.52
CA ARG A 500 10.25 -30.73 -15.28
C ARG A 500 9.81 -30.52 -16.73
N TYR A 501 8.93 -29.54 -17.02
CA TYR A 501 8.64 -29.15 -18.40
C TYR A 501 9.84 -28.49 -19.08
N GLN A 502 10.49 -27.53 -18.41
CA GLN A 502 11.58 -26.75 -19.00
C GLN A 502 12.87 -27.55 -19.17
N ALA A 503 13.08 -28.62 -18.40
CA ALA A 503 14.17 -29.58 -18.56
C ALA A 503 13.92 -30.65 -19.66
N GLY A 504 12.68 -30.78 -20.16
CA GLY A 504 12.28 -31.78 -21.15
C GLY A 504 11.74 -33.10 -20.57
N GLU A 505 11.65 -33.25 -19.24
CA GLU A 505 11.25 -34.49 -18.56
C GLU A 505 9.77 -34.83 -18.80
N LEU A 506 8.87 -33.83 -18.74
CA LEU A 506 7.42 -34.07 -18.89
C LEU A 506 7.03 -34.50 -20.31
N GLN A 507 7.75 -34.06 -21.33
CA GLN A 507 7.51 -34.39 -22.73
C GLN A 507 7.79 -35.88 -23.00
N VAL A 508 8.89 -36.39 -22.41
CA VAL A 508 9.24 -37.82 -22.46
C VAL A 508 8.19 -38.67 -21.74
N LEU A 509 7.79 -38.26 -20.53
CA LEU A 509 6.77 -38.96 -19.74
C LEU A 509 5.38 -38.94 -20.40
N TRP A 510 5.03 -37.86 -21.11
CA TRP A 510 3.78 -37.77 -21.86
C TRP A 510 3.71 -38.87 -22.94
N GLY A 511 4.81 -39.07 -23.67
CA GLY A 511 4.92 -40.15 -24.67
C GLY A 511 4.81 -41.55 -24.06
N ILE A 512 5.43 -41.77 -22.89
CA ILE A 512 5.40 -43.07 -22.20
C ILE A 512 3.99 -43.41 -21.68
N LEU A 513 3.26 -42.43 -21.13
CA LEU A 513 1.94 -42.65 -20.55
C LEU A 513 0.80 -42.71 -21.60
N ASN A 514 1.10 -42.42 -22.86
CA ASN A 514 0.18 -42.50 -24.01
C ASN A 514 -1.21 -41.87 -23.76
N ILE A 515 -1.24 -40.70 -23.10
CA ILE A 515 -2.47 -40.04 -22.62
C ILE A 515 -3.38 -39.57 -23.78
N THR A 516 -2.80 -39.43 -24.97
CA THR A 516 -3.38 -38.73 -26.13
C THR A 516 -3.01 -39.44 -27.44
N ASP A 517 -3.02 -40.78 -27.43
CA ASP A 517 -2.71 -41.64 -28.61
C ASP A 517 -1.41 -41.22 -29.34
N GLY A 518 -0.34 -41.02 -28.56
CA GLY A 518 0.99 -40.64 -29.04
C GLY A 518 1.20 -39.14 -29.35
N ILE A 519 0.15 -38.30 -29.30
CA ILE A 519 0.25 -36.87 -29.62
C ILE A 519 0.72 -36.08 -28.40
N ILE A 520 1.96 -35.61 -28.42
CA ILE A 520 2.54 -34.78 -27.34
C ILE A 520 2.11 -33.30 -27.42
N PRO A 521 2.09 -32.56 -26.29
CA PRO A 521 1.86 -31.12 -26.29
C PRO A 521 2.96 -30.36 -27.07
N SER A 522 2.53 -29.37 -27.84
CA SER A 522 3.41 -28.44 -28.56
C SER A 522 3.84 -27.22 -27.73
N ASN A 523 3.08 -26.87 -26.70
CA ASN A 523 3.42 -25.83 -25.72
C ASN A 523 2.71 -26.06 -24.38
N LEU A 524 3.16 -25.32 -23.35
CA LEU A 524 2.53 -25.24 -22.03
C LEU A 524 2.55 -23.79 -21.56
N THR A 525 1.40 -23.24 -21.16
CA THR A 525 1.33 -22.01 -20.37
C THR A 525 1.03 -22.33 -18.90
N ALA A 526 1.58 -21.52 -17.99
CA ALA A 526 1.31 -21.60 -16.56
C ALA A 526 0.90 -20.24 -15.99
N GLN A 527 -0.15 -20.23 -15.17
CA GLN A 527 -0.48 -19.13 -14.26
C GLN A 527 -0.26 -19.63 -12.83
N GLU A 528 0.81 -19.13 -12.21
CA GLU A 528 1.19 -19.51 -10.85
C GLU A 528 0.22 -18.98 -9.78
N PRO A 529 0.25 -19.55 -8.56
CA PRO A 529 -0.52 -19.06 -7.42
C PRO A 529 -0.38 -17.55 -7.20
N PHE A 530 -1.52 -16.88 -7.01
CA PHE A 530 -1.65 -15.43 -6.87
C PHE A 530 -1.07 -14.57 -8.00
N GLN A 531 -0.78 -15.13 -9.19
CA GLN A 531 -0.44 -14.37 -10.38
C GLN A 531 -1.70 -14.11 -11.23
N ASP A 532 -1.75 -12.94 -11.87
CA ASP A 532 -2.89 -12.50 -12.70
C ASP A 532 -2.70 -12.80 -14.19
N PHE A 533 -1.47 -13.17 -14.61
CA PHE A 533 -1.11 -13.45 -15.99
C PHE A 533 -0.58 -14.87 -16.19
N GLN A 534 -0.73 -15.39 -17.41
CA GLN A 534 -0.11 -16.64 -17.86
C GLN A 534 1.27 -16.36 -18.47
N VAL A 535 2.22 -17.26 -18.23
CA VAL A 535 3.53 -17.26 -18.89
C VAL A 535 3.64 -18.48 -19.80
N ASN A 536 4.11 -18.29 -21.03
CA ASN A 536 4.45 -19.39 -21.92
C ASN A 536 5.79 -20.02 -21.51
N LEU A 537 5.82 -21.33 -21.32
CA LEU A 537 7.01 -22.05 -20.92
C LEU A 537 7.73 -22.62 -22.15
N SER A 538 9.06 -22.58 -22.12
CA SER A 538 9.92 -23.11 -23.18
C SER A 538 10.94 -24.07 -22.59
N VAL A 539 11.27 -25.13 -23.35
CA VAL A 539 12.31 -26.09 -23.01
C VAL A 539 13.67 -25.45 -23.28
N ILE A 540 14.61 -25.58 -22.35
CA ILE A 540 15.97 -25.09 -22.56
C ILE A 540 16.70 -25.95 -23.60
N ALA A 541 17.27 -25.31 -24.62
CA ALA A 541 18.11 -25.96 -25.62
C ALA A 541 19.59 -25.69 -25.39
N GLN A 542 19.93 -24.45 -25.00
CA GLN A 542 21.32 -24.03 -24.82
C GLN A 542 21.44 -22.91 -23.78
N LEU A 543 22.58 -22.86 -23.09
CA LEU A 543 23.00 -21.77 -22.22
C LEU A 543 24.24 -21.13 -22.81
N VAL A 544 24.28 -19.80 -22.91
CA VAL A 544 25.37 -19.05 -23.55
C VAL A 544 25.84 -17.94 -22.63
N LEU A 545 27.16 -17.81 -22.46
CA LEU A 545 27.79 -16.66 -21.80
C LEU A 545 27.87 -15.50 -22.80
N VAL A 546 27.18 -14.41 -22.51
CA VAL A 546 27.11 -13.21 -23.35
C VAL A 546 28.10 -12.15 -22.87
N THR A 547 28.23 -12.00 -21.55
CA THR A 547 29.21 -11.11 -20.91
C THR A 547 30.09 -11.95 -19.99
N PRO A 548 31.41 -12.08 -20.24
CA PRO A 548 32.33 -12.71 -19.30
C PRO A 548 32.62 -11.78 -18.10
N PRO A 549 32.99 -12.31 -16.93
CA PRO A 549 33.42 -11.48 -15.81
C PRO A 549 34.76 -10.83 -16.13
N SER A 550 34.90 -9.54 -15.83
CA SER A 550 36.15 -8.79 -16.06
C SER A 550 36.32 -7.67 -15.03
N ASP A 551 37.51 -7.04 -15.04
CA ASP A 551 37.96 -6.09 -14.02
C ASP A 551 37.85 -6.66 -12.60
N CYS A 552 38.24 -7.93 -12.47
CA CYS A 552 38.32 -8.69 -11.24
C CYS A 552 39.62 -8.37 -10.49
N ARG A 553 39.53 -8.23 -9.16
CA ARG A 553 40.68 -8.14 -8.25
C ARG A 553 40.59 -9.24 -7.20
N GLN A 554 41.73 -9.69 -6.70
CA GLN A 554 41.81 -10.76 -5.71
C GLN A 554 40.91 -10.44 -4.50
N GLN A 555 40.04 -11.39 -4.12
CA GLN A 555 39.03 -11.25 -3.05
C GLN A 555 37.97 -10.15 -3.25
N SER A 556 37.95 -9.43 -4.37
CA SER A 556 36.96 -8.38 -4.64
C SER A 556 35.93 -8.85 -5.67
N PRO A 557 34.66 -8.39 -5.60
CA PRO A 557 33.71 -8.52 -6.70
C PRO A 557 34.27 -7.97 -8.01
N CYS A 558 34.13 -8.73 -9.10
CA CYS A 558 34.46 -8.26 -10.45
C CYS A 558 33.59 -7.05 -10.82
N THR A 559 34.22 -6.01 -11.37
CA THR A 559 33.50 -4.76 -11.70
C THR A 559 32.49 -4.99 -12.84
N ILE A 560 32.80 -5.89 -13.76
CA ILE A 560 31.87 -6.41 -14.75
C ILE A 560 31.47 -7.83 -14.32
N GLN A 561 30.20 -7.99 -13.98
CA GLN A 561 29.60 -9.27 -13.58
C GLN A 561 29.18 -10.09 -14.81
N PRO A 562 29.22 -11.44 -14.74
CA PRO A 562 28.92 -12.27 -15.90
C PRO A 562 27.41 -12.34 -16.19
N VAL A 563 27.07 -12.43 -17.46
CA VAL A 563 25.69 -12.53 -17.93
C VAL A 563 25.56 -13.75 -18.84
N LEU A 564 24.76 -14.72 -18.42
CA LEU A 564 24.37 -15.88 -19.20
C LEU A 564 22.90 -15.77 -19.63
N ILE A 565 22.63 -16.20 -20.86
CA ILE A 565 21.31 -16.21 -21.50
C ILE A 565 21.00 -17.64 -21.94
N ALA A 566 19.78 -18.10 -21.67
CA ALA A 566 19.28 -19.39 -22.12
C ALA A 566 18.35 -19.22 -23.33
N TYR A 567 18.46 -20.13 -24.30
CA TYR A 567 17.64 -20.12 -25.50
C TYR A 567 16.81 -21.40 -25.63
N ASP A 568 15.66 -21.27 -26.27
CA ASP A 568 14.80 -22.39 -26.69
C ASP A 568 15.33 -23.07 -27.96
N VAL A 569 14.65 -24.13 -28.41
CA VAL A 569 15.03 -24.88 -29.62
C VAL A 569 14.80 -24.12 -30.93
N GLN A 570 14.10 -22.98 -30.87
CA GLN A 570 13.91 -22.05 -32.00
C GLN A 570 14.95 -20.90 -32.00
N GLY A 571 15.79 -20.80 -30.97
CA GLY A 571 16.79 -19.74 -30.82
C GLY A 571 16.26 -18.45 -30.20
N ASN A 572 15.09 -18.44 -29.56
CA ASN A 572 14.60 -17.29 -28.80
C ASN A 572 15.11 -17.30 -27.36
N ILE A 573 15.27 -16.12 -26.76
CA ILE A 573 15.64 -15.97 -25.35
C ILE A 573 14.47 -16.42 -24.46
N ILE A 574 14.73 -17.39 -23.59
CA ILE A 574 13.76 -17.84 -22.59
C ILE A 574 13.66 -16.78 -21.50
N GLN A 575 12.53 -16.05 -21.44
CA GLN A 575 12.38 -14.94 -20.48
C GLN A 575 12.33 -15.41 -19.01
N LYS A 576 11.87 -16.63 -18.75
CA LYS A 576 11.68 -17.20 -17.42
C LYS A 576 12.10 -18.67 -17.38
N LEU A 577 13.01 -19.00 -16.46
CA LEU A 577 13.38 -20.37 -16.11
C LEU A 577 13.07 -20.60 -14.63
N GLY A 578 12.16 -21.53 -14.35
CA GLY A 578 11.64 -21.82 -13.01
C GLY A 578 10.43 -21.00 -12.61
N SER A 579 9.90 -21.33 -11.42
CA SER A 579 8.80 -20.58 -10.80
C SER A 579 9.31 -19.25 -10.23
N ASN A 580 8.40 -18.37 -9.79
CA ASN A 580 8.78 -17.12 -9.13
C ASN A 580 9.54 -17.37 -7.80
N ASP A 581 9.13 -18.40 -7.05
CA ASP A 581 9.71 -18.73 -5.74
C ASP A 581 10.97 -19.61 -5.85
N GLN A 582 11.13 -20.32 -6.98
CA GLN A 582 12.27 -21.22 -7.25
C GLN A 582 12.74 -21.06 -8.70
N PRO A 583 13.37 -19.91 -9.03
CA PRO A 583 14.01 -19.71 -10.33
C PRO A 583 15.21 -20.64 -10.49
N TRP A 584 15.55 -20.96 -11.73
CA TRP A 584 16.75 -21.76 -12.01
C TRP A 584 18.02 -20.99 -11.62
N GLN A 585 19.03 -21.71 -11.16
CA GLN A 585 20.28 -21.13 -10.68
C GLN A 585 21.47 -21.58 -11.53
N VAL A 586 22.44 -20.68 -11.69
CA VAL A 586 23.72 -20.94 -12.36
C VAL A 586 24.84 -20.74 -11.35
N GLN A 587 25.69 -21.75 -11.21
CA GLN A 587 26.85 -21.74 -10.32
C GLN A 587 28.14 -21.49 -11.13
N ALA A 588 28.88 -20.47 -10.76
CA ALA A 588 30.26 -20.25 -11.18
C ALA A 588 31.21 -21.16 -10.37
N SER A 589 32.19 -21.78 -11.03
CA SER A 589 33.22 -22.59 -10.40
C SER A 589 34.56 -22.48 -11.14
N LEU A 590 35.65 -22.83 -10.47
CA LEU A 590 36.98 -22.89 -11.10
C LEU A 590 37.17 -24.25 -11.77
N VAL A 591 37.59 -24.27 -13.04
CA VAL A 591 37.67 -25.50 -13.85
C VAL A 591 38.53 -26.58 -13.19
N TYR A 592 39.67 -26.20 -12.61
CA TYR A 592 40.59 -27.13 -11.95
C TYR A 592 40.37 -27.27 -10.44
N GLN A 593 39.46 -26.48 -9.85
CA GLN A 593 39.19 -26.46 -8.41
C GLN A 593 37.68 -26.27 -8.13
N PRO A 594 36.80 -27.16 -8.63
CA PRO A 594 35.34 -26.96 -8.58
C PRO A 594 34.77 -26.95 -7.16
N ASN A 595 35.50 -27.47 -6.18
CA ASN A 595 35.11 -27.47 -4.76
C ASN A 595 35.35 -26.12 -4.06
N VAL A 596 36.01 -25.16 -4.70
CA VAL A 596 36.21 -23.81 -4.14
C VAL A 596 34.92 -23.01 -4.30
N VAL A 597 34.31 -22.65 -3.18
CA VAL A 597 33.10 -21.82 -3.15
C VAL A 597 33.49 -20.37 -3.46
N LEU A 598 33.08 -19.89 -4.63
CA LEU A 598 33.25 -18.49 -5.02
C LEU A 598 32.21 -17.62 -4.30
N SER A 599 32.64 -16.53 -3.67
CA SER A 599 31.71 -15.55 -3.09
C SER A 599 30.98 -14.82 -4.23
N GLY A 600 29.65 -14.69 -4.09
CA GLY A 600 28.77 -14.30 -5.20
C GLY A 600 28.68 -15.31 -6.34
N GLY A 601 29.11 -16.56 -6.11
CA GLY A 601 29.25 -17.62 -7.12
C GLY A 601 27.95 -18.25 -7.64
N ILE A 602 26.78 -17.83 -7.17
CA ILE A 602 25.47 -18.36 -7.61
C ILE A 602 24.57 -17.20 -8.00
N ALA A 603 23.91 -17.30 -9.15
CA ALA A 603 22.90 -16.34 -9.60
C ALA A 603 21.61 -17.02 -10.02
N ASN A 604 20.48 -16.36 -9.72
CA ASN A 604 19.17 -16.72 -10.24
C ASN A 604 19.05 -16.26 -11.70
N TYR A 605 18.34 -17.05 -12.51
CA TYR A 605 17.95 -16.68 -13.87
C TYR A 605 16.57 -16.01 -13.88
N THR A 606 16.50 -14.72 -14.23
CA THR A 606 15.26 -13.93 -14.28
C THR A 606 15.30 -12.91 -15.41
N ASN A 607 14.15 -12.63 -16.02
CA ASN A 607 13.98 -11.65 -17.10
C ASN A 607 14.98 -11.86 -18.26
N GLY A 608 15.12 -13.11 -18.71
CA GLY A 608 15.95 -13.50 -19.84
C GLY A 608 17.45 -13.69 -19.56
N GLN A 609 17.93 -13.48 -18.32
CA GLN A 609 19.36 -13.56 -18.01
C GLN A 609 19.68 -13.93 -16.55
N THR A 610 20.93 -14.31 -16.27
CA THR A 610 21.44 -14.48 -14.90
C THR A 610 21.73 -13.14 -14.20
N GLN A 611 21.38 -13.05 -12.92
CA GLN A 611 21.62 -11.87 -12.06
C GLN A 611 22.83 -12.06 -11.13
N PHE A 612 24.06 -12.12 -11.67
CA PHE A 612 25.27 -12.07 -10.84
C PHE A 612 25.53 -10.64 -10.36
N THR A 613 25.76 -10.46 -9.06
CA THR A 613 25.94 -9.13 -8.44
C THR A 613 27.27 -8.95 -7.71
N GLN A 614 27.87 -10.04 -7.21
CA GLN A 614 29.07 -10.00 -6.36
C GLN A 614 30.06 -11.14 -6.64
N LEU A 615 30.04 -11.76 -7.83
CA LEU A 615 31.02 -12.79 -8.20
C LEU A 615 32.43 -12.25 -8.00
N SER A 616 33.21 -12.97 -7.20
CA SER A 616 34.58 -12.64 -6.82
C SER A 616 35.48 -13.86 -6.95
N LEU A 617 36.76 -13.62 -7.26
CA LEU A 617 37.74 -14.67 -7.52
C LEU A 617 38.86 -14.66 -6.45
N PRO A 618 39.30 -15.84 -5.96
CA PRO A 618 40.08 -15.92 -4.73
C PRO A 618 41.55 -15.50 -4.86
N ASP A 619 42.17 -15.81 -6.00
CA ASP A 619 43.61 -15.69 -6.23
C ASP A 619 43.98 -14.72 -7.35
N ASN A 620 45.10 -14.01 -7.16
CA ASN A 620 45.69 -13.13 -8.17
C ASN A 620 46.28 -13.96 -9.33
N GLY A 621 46.18 -13.46 -10.57
CA GLY A 621 46.65 -14.14 -11.78
C GLY A 621 45.51 -14.59 -12.69
N THR A 622 45.74 -15.62 -13.50
CA THR A 622 44.76 -16.08 -14.50
C THR A 622 44.02 -17.32 -14.00
N GLN A 623 42.68 -17.24 -13.92
CA GLN A 623 41.83 -18.33 -13.43
C GLN A 623 40.83 -18.79 -14.52
N PRO A 624 40.79 -20.07 -14.88
CA PRO A 624 39.76 -20.60 -15.78
C PRO A 624 38.44 -20.79 -15.02
N VAL A 625 37.40 -20.09 -15.47
CA VAL A 625 36.06 -20.11 -14.86
C VAL A 625 35.08 -20.86 -15.76
N GLN A 626 34.20 -21.65 -15.16
CA GLN A 626 33.06 -22.28 -15.83
C GLN A 626 31.76 -21.98 -15.09
N PHE A 627 30.65 -22.00 -15.82
CA PHE A 627 29.31 -21.80 -15.32
C PHE A 627 28.48 -23.05 -15.57
N THR A 628 27.91 -23.62 -14.51
CA THR A 628 27.11 -24.84 -14.55
C THR A 628 25.70 -24.52 -14.10
N MET A 629 24.70 -24.91 -14.88
CA MET A 629 23.31 -24.83 -14.45
C MET A 629 23.06 -25.84 -13.32
N MET A 630 22.61 -25.35 -12.17
CA MET A 630 22.29 -26.20 -11.02
C MET A 630 21.03 -27.01 -11.30
N LEU A 631 20.96 -28.24 -10.79
CA LEU A 631 19.77 -29.09 -10.94
C LEU A 631 18.55 -28.38 -10.29
N PRO A 632 17.52 -28.02 -11.08
CA PRO A 632 16.39 -27.28 -10.54
C PRO A 632 15.46 -28.19 -9.73
N TYR A 633 14.73 -27.60 -8.78
CA TYR A 633 13.85 -28.34 -7.86
C TYR A 633 12.83 -29.20 -8.61
N GLY A 634 12.64 -30.44 -8.17
CA GLY A 634 11.67 -31.39 -8.71
C GLY A 634 12.12 -32.16 -9.97
N VAL A 635 13.28 -31.84 -10.56
CA VAL A 635 13.84 -32.58 -11.71
C VAL A 635 14.76 -33.70 -11.23
N ASN A 636 14.53 -34.93 -11.70
CA ASN A 636 15.22 -36.12 -11.20
C ASN A 636 16.55 -36.42 -11.92
N GLY A 637 17.35 -35.39 -12.19
CA GLY A 637 18.61 -35.52 -12.94
C GLY A 637 18.47 -35.71 -14.45
N PHE A 638 17.25 -35.93 -14.96
CA PHE A 638 16.94 -36.00 -16.39
C PHE A 638 16.92 -34.60 -17.03
N MET A 639 18.11 -34.03 -17.24
CA MET A 639 18.28 -32.95 -18.22
C MET A 639 18.71 -33.56 -19.55
N THR A 640 18.03 -33.17 -20.63
CA THR A 640 18.35 -33.65 -21.99
C THR A 640 19.67 -33.10 -22.54
N MET A 641 20.23 -32.06 -21.89
CA MET A 641 21.43 -31.35 -22.30
C MET A 641 22.38 -31.13 -21.12
N ASN A 642 23.70 -31.17 -21.37
CA ASN A 642 24.71 -30.81 -20.37
C ASN A 642 24.96 -29.29 -20.42
N LEU A 643 24.39 -28.57 -19.45
CA LEU A 643 24.35 -27.09 -19.44
C LEU A 643 25.54 -26.50 -18.68
N ILE A 644 26.75 -26.74 -19.22
CA ILE A 644 28.03 -26.20 -18.74
C ILE A 644 28.59 -25.25 -19.81
N VAL A 645 28.93 -24.03 -19.42
CA VAL A 645 29.54 -23.01 -20.28
C VAL A 645 30.92 -22.67 -19.77
N GLN A 646 31.94 -22.87 -20.60
CA GLN A 646 33.31 -22.49 -20.30
C GLN A 646 33.53 -21.01 -20.62
N CYS A 647 33.95 -20.22 -19.64
CA CYS A 647 34.30 -18.81 -19.84
C CYS A 647 35.72 -18.63 -20.43
N GLY A 648 36.57 -19.64 -20.25
CA GLY A 648 38.00 -19.51 -20.47
C GLY A 648 38.70 -18.78 -19.32
N ASN A 649 39.85 -18.19 -19.63
CA ASN A 649 40.79 -17.62 -18.67
C ASN A 649 40.41 -16.18 -18.28
N VAL A 650 40.01 -15.97 -17.03
CA VAL A 650 39.72 -14.66 -16.44
C VAL A 650 40.99 -14.10 -15.78
N SER A 651 41.33 -12.84 -16.08
CA SER A 651 42.44 -12.14 -15.44
C SER A 651 41.99 -11.50 -14.14
N VAL A 652 42.64 -11.86 -13.04
CA VAL A 652 42.43 -11.31 -11.70
C VAL A 652 43.64 -10.48 -11.31
N GLY A 653 43.44 -9.19 -11.06
CA GLY A 653 44.49 -8.30 -10.57
C GLY A 653 44.77 -8.46 -9.07
N PRO A 654 45.84 -7.82 -8.55
CA PRO A 654 46.13 -7.82 -7.13
C PRO A 654 45.00 -7.14 -6.33
N ALA A 655 44.80 -7.57 -5.08
CA ALA A 655 43.86 -6.91 -4.18
C ALA A 655 44.27 -5.44 -3.95
N GLN A 656 43.29 -4.54 -3.92
CA GLN A 656 43.49 -3.12 -3.59
C GLN A 656 42.71 -2.77 -2.31
N PRO A 657 43.17 -3.23 -1.13
CA PRO A 657 42.41 -3.07 0.10
C PRO A 657 42.39 -1.62 0.59
N ALA A 658 41.19 -1.13 0.87
CA ALA A 658 40.91 0.00 1.76
C ALA A 658 40.20 -0.52 3.02
N GLY A 659 39.74 0.38 3.91
CA GLY A 659 39.11 0.00 5.16
C GLY A 659 37.98 0.92 5.58
N GLN A 660 36.95 0.32 6.17
CA GLN A 660 35.80 1.00 6.73
C GLN A 660 35.63 0.62 8.20
N GLN A 661 35.42 1.60 9.09
CA GLN A 661 35.04 1.31 10.47
C GLN A 661 33.57 0.86 10.51
N ILE A 662 33.31 -0.31 11.13
CA ILE A 662 31.95 -0.88 11.19
C ILE A 662 31.23 -0.63 12.53
N ASN A 663 31.94 -0.42 13.63
CA ASN A 663 31.35 -0.14 14.94
C ASN A 663 31.60 1.32 15.36
N LYS A 664 30.57 2.17 15.38
CA LYS A 664 30.72 3.58 15.79
C LYS A 664 30.76 3.70 17.31
N ILE A 665 31.84 4.27 17.86
CA ILE A 665 32.00 4.51 19.31
C ILE A 665 31.68 5.98 19.59
N ARG A 666 30.54 6.28 20.21
CA ARG A 666 30.06 7.67 20.37
C ARG A 666 30.57 8.34 21.65
N LEU A 667 30.57 7.63 22.78
CA LEU A 667 30.82 8.17 24.11
C LEU A 667 31.53 7.13 24.99
N VAL A 668 32.60 7.55 25.69
CA VAL A 668 33.34 6.74 26.68
C VAL A 668 33.75 7.60 27.89
N ASN A 669 33.98 6.97 29.04
CA ASN A 669 34.64 7.62 30.17
C ASN A 669 36.15 7.78 29.89
N SER A 670 36.78 8.77 30.53
CA SER A 670 38.25 8.88 30.56
C SER A 670 38.87 7.60 31.14
N ASN A 671 39.87 7.07 30.45
CA ASN A 671 40.53 5.77 30.69
C ASN A 671 39.62 4.51 30.57
N GLU A 672 38.39 4.64 30.08
CA GLU A 672 37.57 3.46 29.76
C GLU A 672 38.14 2.69 28.56
N SER A 673 38.17 1.36 28.67
CA SER A 673 38.59 0.46 27.61
C SER A 673 37.48 0.27 26.57
N PHE A 674 37.77 0.54 25.31
CA PHE A 674 36.90 0.30 24.17
C PHE A 674 37.64 -0.43 23.04
N SER A 675 36.89 -0.83 22.00
CA SER A 675 37.40 -1.57 20.84
C SER A 675 36.91 -0.98 19.53
N VAL A 676 37.75 -0.97 18.49
CA VAL A 676 37.41 -0.52 17.13
C VAL A 676 37.56 -1.67 16.15
N SER A 677 36.63 -1.82 15.23
CA SER A 677 36.59 -2.85 14.20
C SER A 677 36.62 -2.22 12.81
N VAL A 678 37.60 -2.62 12.01
CA VAL A 678 37.79 -2.19 10.62
C VAL A 678 37.54 -3.36 9.68
N GLN A 679 36.59 -3.22 8.77
CA GLN A 679 36.35 -4.16 7.68
C GLN A 679 37.23 -3.79 6.48
N PRO A 680 38.08 -4.69 5.98
CA PRO A 680 38.73 -4.52 4.68
C PRO A 680 37.69 -4.52 3.56
N ILE A 681 37.76 -3.51 2.71
CA ILE A 681 36.94 -3.32 1.52
C ILE A 681 37.86 -3.16 0.31
N ASP A 682 37.35 -3.33 -0.91
CA ASP A 682 38.08 -2.95 -2.12
C ASP A 682 38.00 -1.43 -2.34
N SER A 683 39.13 -0.79 -2.63
CA SER A 683 39.21 0.67 -2.78
C SER A 683 38.46 1.22 -3.99
N VAL A 684 38.14 0.38 -4.99
CA VAL A 684 37.45 0.79 -6.22
C VAL A 684 35.95 0.52 -6.13
N THR A 685 35.52 -0.69 -5.76
CA THR A 685 34.08 -1.01 -5.64
C THR A 685 33.46 -0.56 -4.32
N GLN A 686 34.28 -0.25 -3.30
CA GLN A 686 33.85 0.03 -1.93
C GLN A 686 33.04 -1.12 -1.28
N LEU A 687 33.14 -2.33 -1.85
CA LEU A 687 32.50 -3.54 -1.33
C LEU A 687 33.45 -4.33 -0.43
N PRO A 688 32.93 -5.11 0.54
CA PRO A 688 33.72 -6.03 1.35
C PRO A 688 34.59 -7.00 0.53
N LEU A 689 35.79 -7.28 1.02
CA LEU A 689 36.60 -8.38 0.49
C LEU A 689 36.05 -9.73 1.00
N GLY A 690 36.12 -10.76 0.16
CA GLY A 690 35.57 -12.09 0.44
C GLY A 690 36.16 -12.77 1.69
N HIS A 691 37.44 -12.52 1.97
CA HIS A 691 38.10 -12.92 3.21
C HIS A 691 38.94 -11.75 3.76
N VAL A 692 39.01 -11.63 5.09
CA VAL A 692 39.87 -10.63 5.77
C VAL A 692 41.35 -11.00 5.70
N GLN A 693 41.64 -12.29 5.57
CA GLN A 693 42.99 -12.85 5.41
C GLN A 693 42.90 -14.01 4.40
N TRP A 694 43.61 -13.88 3.27
CA TRP A 694 43.65 -14.86 2.17
C TRP A 694 45.08 -15.37 1.90
N GLY A 695 45.95 -15.27 2.90
CA GLY A 695 47.33 -15.74 2.83
C GLY A 695 47.89 -16.09 4.20
N THR A 696 49.18 -16.42 4.26
CA THR A 696 49.90 -16.79 5.50
C THR A 696 50.34 -15.61 6.35
N TRP A 697 50.08 -14.38 5.91
CA TRP A 697 50.33 -13.13 6.64
C TRP A 697 49.12 -12.77 7.53
N ARG A 698 49.34 -11.92 8.53
CA ARG A 698 48.28 -11.39 9.43
C ARG A 698 48.28 -9.86 9.46
N TRP A 699 47.19 -9.25 9.87
CA TRP A 699 47.14 -7.80 10.12
C TRP A 699 47.90 -7.42 11.41
N ILE A 700 48.59 -6.29 11.37
CA ILE A 700 49.27 -5.62 12.49
C ILE A 700 48.73 -4.20 12.55
N SER A 701 48.10 -3.83 13.66
CA SER A 701 47.51 -2.50 13.87
C SER A 701 48.48 -1.55 14.56
N ASN A 702 48.61 -0.34 14.02
CA ASN A 702 49.14 0.82 14.72
C ASN A 702 48.02 1.86 14.87
N VAL A 703 47.74 2.31 16.09
CA VAL A 703 46.66 3.26 16.39
C VAL A 703 47.25 4.48 17.08
N THR A 704 46.90 5.66 16.59
CA THR A 704 47.36 6.95 17.10
C THR A 704 46.17 7.90 17.26
N LEU A 705 46.28 8.93 18.11
CA LEU A 705 45.30 10.01 18.10
C LEU A 705 45.46 10.82 16.82
N TYR A 706 44.36 11.04 16.09
CA TYR A 706 44.34 11.93 14.95
C TYR A 706 44.45 13.38 15.44
N THR A 707 45.40 14.14 14.89
CA THR A 707 45.55 15.57 15.19
C THR A 707 44.56 16.36 14.32
N LEU A 708 43.60 17.03 14.96
CA LEU A 708 42.67 17.92 14.28
C LEU A 708 43.41 19.15 13.73
N PRO A 709 42.92 19.77 12.63
CA PRO A 709 43.53 21.00 12.08
C PRO A 709 43.61 22.17 13.09
N SER A 710 42.66 22.24 14.02
CA SER A 710 42.60 23.22 15.11
C SER A 710 41.87 22.63 16.33
N PHE A 711 41.84 23.36 17.45
CA PHE A 711 41.11 22.99 18.67
C PHE A 711 41.41 21.58 19.24
N ASN A 712 42.65 21.12 19.11
CA ASN A 712 43.10 19.88 19.74
C ASN A 712 42.97 19.96 21.27
N ARG A 713 42.49 18.89 21.89
CA ARG A 713 42.41 18.73 23.35
C ARG A 713 43.63 17.97 23.87
N GLN A 714 44.06 18.30 25.09
CA GLN A 714 45.12 17.54 25.75
C GLN A 714 44.61 16.16 26.14
N GLY A 715 45.33 15.12 25.72
CA GLY A 715 45.02 13.72 25.97
C GLY A 715 45.97 12.82 25.21
N PHE A 716 46.13 11.59 25.69
CA PHE A 716 46.97 10.54 25.10
C PHE A 716 46.16 9.25 24.95
N LEU A 717 46.49 8.48 23.93
CA LEU A 717 45.98 7.12 23.77
C LEU A 717 46.66 6.21 24.80
N VAL A 718 45.87 5.55 25.63
CA VAL A 718 46.29 4.56 26.61
C VAL A 718 46.02 3.17 26.02
N THR A 719 47.06 2.38 25.81
CA THR A 719 46.94 0.99 25.33
C THR A 719 47.23 0.03 26.47
N ASN A 720 46.18 -0.51 27.09
CA ASN A 720 46.30 -1.43 28.22
C ASN A 720 46.54 -2.87 27.71
N GLY A 721 47.77 -3.11 27.26
CA GLY A 721 48.23 -4.39 26.71
C GLY A 721 48.79 -4.25 25.30
N SER A 722 49.59 -5.24 24.88
CA SER A 722 50.21 -5.27 23.56
C SER A 722 49.16 -5.33 22.45
N SER A 723 49.17 -4.33 21.56
CA SER A 723 48.28 -4.21 20.40
C SER A 723 48.63 -5.26 19.33
N ARG A 724 48.24 -6.52 19.61
CA ARG A 724 48.42 -7.68 18.74
C ARG A 724 47.11 -8.48 18.74
N THR A 725 46.22 -8.17 17.81
CA THR A 725 45.00 -8.94 17.62
C THR A 725 45.23 -10.06 16.62
N ASN A 726 44.90 -11.28 17.02
CA ASN A 726 44.79 -12.39 16.09
C ASN A 726 43.46 -12.19 15.35
N ALA A 727 43.52 -11.82 14.06
CA ALA A 727 42.35 -11.85 13.21
C ALA A 727 41.83 -13.30 13.17
N ASN A 728 40.61 -13.52 13.64
CA ASN A 728 39.98 -14.83 13.55
C ASN A 728 39.56 -15.07 12.09
N LEU A 729 39.86 -16.24 11.53
CA LEU A 729 39.62 -16.55 10.11
C LEU A 729 38.13 -16.54 9.73
N THR A 730 37.23 -16.56 10.70
CA THR A 730 35.77 -16.44 10.53
C THR A 730 35.23 -15.01 10.71
N ALA A 731 36.06 -14.03 11.04
CA ALA A 731 35.64 -12.65 11.27
C ALA A 731 35.70 -11.83 9.97
N VAL A 732 34.62 -11.07 9.70
CA VAL A 732 34.51 -10.17 8.53
C VAL A 732 35.23 -8.81 8.77
N ALA A 733 35.82 -8.61 9.95
CA ALA A 733 36.57 -7.40 10.29
C ALA A 733 37.76 -7.66 11.22
N VAL A 734 38.72 -6.74 11.21
CA VAL A 734 39.85 -6.67 12.13
C VAL A 734 39.46 -5.81 13.33
N THR A 735 39.24 -6.45 14.48
CA THR A 735 38.99 -5.75 15.75
C THR A 735 40.30 -5.45 16.48
N ILE A 736 40.41 -4.26 17.03
CA ILE A 736 41.49 -3.74 17.87
C ILE A 736 40.88 -3.44 19.24
N THR A 737 41.42 -4.04 20.30
CA THR A 737 40.86 -3.98 21.66
C THR A 737 41.76 -3.20 22.62
N ASN A 738 41.26 -2.90 23.81
CA ASN A 738 42.01 -2.28 24.92
C ASN A 738 42.57 -0.89 24.62
N LEU A 739 41.82 -0.11 23.84
CA LEU A 739 42.08 1.30 23.59
C LEU A 739 41.38 2.13 24.67
N GLY A 740 42.06 3.13 25.23
CA GLY A 740 41.48 4.13 26.12
C GLY A 740 42.06 5.52 25.85
N ILE A 741 41.39 6.58 26.30
CA ILE A 741 41.85 7.97 26.14
C ILE A 741 41.76 8.65 27.50
N ASN A 742 42.82 9.32 27.96
CA ASN A 742 42.88 9.90 29.31
C ASN A 742 42.45 11.38 29.39
N GLY A 743 42.34 12.08 28.25
CA GLY A 743 41.89 13.47 28.15
C GLY A 743 40.39 13.60 27.88
N THR A 744 39.80 14.77 28.17
CA THR A 744 38.36 15.04 27.94
C THR A 744 38.10 16.00 26.77
N GLY A 745 37.01 15.73 26.05
CA GLY A 745 36.62 16.38 24.80
C GLY A 745 36.34 15.35 23.68
N MET A 746 36.24 15.80 22.43
CA MET A 746 36.13 14.90 21.29
C MET A 746 37.49 14.57 20.69
N PHE A 747 37.73 13.28 20.47
CA PHE A 747 38.94 12.73 19.86
C PHE A 747 38.60 11.84 18.66
N MET A 748 39.57 11.64 17.78
CA MET A 748 39.49 10.71 16.66
C MET A 748 40.76 9.86 16.63
N LEU A 749 40.67 8.66 16.06
CA LEU A 749 41.79 7.74 15.93
C LEU A 749 42.23 7.63 14.48
N ASN A 750 43.53 7.66 14.25
CA ASN A 750 44.15 7.25 13.00
C ASN A 750 44.64 5.80 13.15
N ILE A 751 44.05 4.90 12.37
CA ILE A 751 44.22 3.45 12.45
C ILE A 751 44.92 2.98 11.17
N CYS A 752 46.16 2.50 11.30
CA CYS A 752 46.89 1.88 10.22
C CYS A 752 46.95 0.37 10.43
N LEU A 753 46.45 -0.42 9.47
CA LEU A 753 46.60 -1.87 9.43
C LEU A 753 47.62 -2.24 8.36
N ASN A 754 48.71 -2.88 8.77
CA ASN A 754 49.73 -3.40 7.85
C ASN A 754 49.70 -4.93 7.86
N SER A 755 49.74 -5.57 6.69
CA SER A 755 50.00 -7.01 6.59
C SER A 755 51.40 -7.33 7.13
N SER A 756 51.59 -8.45 7.84
CA SER A 756 52.87 -8.81 8.48
C SER A 756 54.02 -9.11 7.52
N ASN A 757 53.75 -9.19 6.21
CA ASN A 757 54.73 -9.30 5.13
C ASN A 757 54.90 -7.99 4.33
N ASN A 758 54.33 -6.88 4.82
CA ASN A 758 54.37 -5.53 4.22
C ASN A 758 53.82 -5.41 2.78
N GLN A 759 52.97 -6.34 2.32
CA GLN A 759 52.33 -6.25 1.00
C GLN A 759 51.16 -5.27 0.94
N TYR A 760 50.41 -5.12 2.04
CA TYR A 760 49.20 -4.32 2.13
C TYR A 760 49.25 -3.36 3.33
N SER A 761 48.75 -2.15 3.12
CA SER A 761 48.56 -1.15 4.17
C SER A 761 47.20 -0.47 3.97
N ILE A 762 46.43 -0.37 5.04
CA ILE A 762 45.10 0.27 5.09
C ILE A 762 45.16 1.37 6.13
N THR A 763 44.70 2.58 5.81
CA THR A 763 44.53 3.68 6.77
C THR A 763 43.06 4.04 6.90
N VAL A 764 42.55 4.10 8.14
CA VAL A 764 41.17 4.44 8.48
C VAL A 764 41.16 5.49 9.58
N LEU A 765 40.39 6.56 9.38
CA LEU A 765 40.02 7.49 10.45
C LEU A 765 38.77 6.97 11.16
N SER A 766 38.77 6.94 12.49
CA SER A 766 37.57 6.60 13.24
C SER A 766 36.53 7.72 13.19
N ASN A 767 35.28 7.39 13.50
CA ASN A 767 34.28 8.38 13.91
C ASN A 767 34.78 9.20 15.12
N ALA A 768 34.19 10.38 15.37
CA ALA A 768 34.52 11.19 16.54
C ALA A 768 33.94 10.56 17.82
N ILE A 769 34.82 10.39 18.81
CA ILE A 769 34.56 9.76 20.11
C ILE A 769 34.55 10.87 21.16
N LEU A 770 33.42 11.06 21.85
CA LEU A 770 33.36 11.93 23.02
C LEU A 770 33.94 11.20 24.24
N VAL A 771 34.93 11.81 24.89
CA VAL A 771 35.52 11.32 26.13
C VAL A 771 35.14 12.26 27.27
N ALA A 772 34.36 11.74 28.23
CA ALA A 772 33.84 12.49 29.37
C ALA A 772 34.49 12.04 30.68
N THR A 773 34.44 12.88 31.72
CA THR A 773 34.86 12.48 33.08
C THR A 773 33.91 11.44 33.66
N ASP A 774 32.61 11.66 33.46
CA ASP A 774 31.53 10.72 33.72
C ASP A 774 30.53 10.81 32.57
N LYS A 775 30.23 9.68 31.92
CA LYS A 775 29.30 9.54 30.81
C LYS A 775 27.85 9.39 31.23
N SER A 776 27.58 9.05 32.50
CA SER A 776 26.22 8.85 33.02
C SER A 776 25.41 10.15 33.06
N ILE A 777 26.10 11.30 33.11
CA ILE A 777 25.55 12.65 33.09
C ILE A 777 25.50 13.28 31.68
N ILE A 778 25.86 12.53 30.62
CA ILE A 778 25.92 13.05 29.25
C ILE A 778 24.68 12.61 28.46
N ALA A 779 23.87 13.58 28.02
CA ALA A 779 22.72 13.30 27.17
C ALA A 779 23.15 12.81 25.77
N THR A 780 22.49 11.78 25.26
CA THR A 780 22.78 11.17 23.94
C THR A 780 21.55 10.98 23.04
N ASP A 781 20.35 11.28 23.53
CA ASP A 781 19.10 11.20 22.76
C ASP A 781 18.88 12.49 21.93
N PRO A 782 18.83 12.42 20.58
CA PRO A 782 18.59 13.59 19.74
C PRO A 782 17.24 14.28 19.99
N GLN A 783 16.24 13.59 20.55
CA GLN A 783 14.90 14.14 20.80
C GLN A 783 14.83 15.05 22.04
N GLY A 784 15.84 15.02 22.92
CA GLY A 784 15.93 15.91 24.09
C GLY A 784 16.60 17.26 23.81
N PHE A 785 17.43 17.33 22.76
CA PHE A 785 18.38 18.43 22.56
C PHE A 785 17.69 19.78 22.33
N SER A 786 17.77 20.63 23.36
CA SER A 786 17.10 21.94 23.43
C SER A 786 17.93 23.12 22.90
N SER A 787 19.17 22.86 22.47
CA SER A 787 20.09 23.86 21.89
C SER A 787 20.57 23.43 20.51
N ASN A 788 20.79 24.42 19.63
CA ASN A 788 21.34 24.20 18.30
C ASN A 788 22.18 25.38 17.77
N ILE A 789 23.06 25.08 16.82
CA ILE A 789 23.80 26.06 16.01
C ILE A 789 23.47 25.78 14.54
N THR A 790 22.97 26.78 13.84
CA THR A 790 22.78 26.72 12.38
C THR A 790 23.94 27.43 11.69
N SER A 791 24.49 26.78 10.67
CA SER A 791 25.65 27.23 9.92
C SER A 791 25.45 27.03 8.42
N GLN A 792 26.09 27.87 7.60
CA GLN A 792 26.23 27.61 6.17
C GLN A 792 27.29 26.53 5.97
N GLY A 793 27.00 25.56 5.10
CA GLY A 793 27.86 24.43 4.79
C GLY A 793 27.12 23.37 3.98
N ASN A 794 27.86 22.59 3.19
CA ASN A 794 27.29 21.52 2.37
C ASN A 794 27.41 20.17 3.11
N PHE A 795 26.32 19.74 3.74
CA PHE A 795 26.26 18.47 4.48
C PHE A 795 26.65 17.28 3.61
N ASP A 796 26.12 17.21 2.38
CA ASP A 796 26.34 16.06 1.49
C ASP A 796 27.81 15.97 1.04
N ALA A 797 28.45 17.12 0.79
CA ALA A 797 29.88 17.17 0.45
C ALA A 797 30.78 16.76 1.62
N LEU A 798 30.48 17.20 2.85
CA LEU A 798 31.23 16.78 4.04
C LEU A 798 31.02 15.29 4.36
N ASN A 799 29.83 14.75 4.08
CA ASN A 799 29.54 13.33 4.21
C ASN A 799 30.29 12.50 3.15
N ALA A 800 30.27 12.92 1.87
CA ALA A 800 30.97 12.25 0.77
C ALA A 800 32.50 12.28 0.90
N SER A 801 33.07 13.30 1.56
CA SER A 801 34.51 13.45 1.79
C SER A 801 34.99 12.92 3.15
N ASN A 802 34.13 12.20 3.90
CA ASN A 802 34.40 11.74 5.28
C ASN A 802 34.80 12.85 6.28
N GLN A 803 34.52 14.12 5.98
CA GLN A 803 34.86 15.29 6.81
C GLN A 803 33.82 15.60 7.89
N LEU A 804 32.67 14.94 7.90
CA LEU A 804 31.57 15.21 8.84
C LEU A 804 31.99 14.97 10.31
N GLU A 805 32.68 13.86 10.59
CA GLU A 805 33.16 13.53 11.94
C GLU A 805 34.31 14.45 12.39
N ILE A 806 35.19 14.87 11.46
CA ILE A 806 36.24 15.88 11.71
C ILE A 806 35.59 17.22 12.08
N THR A 807 34.57 17.64 11.34
CA THR A 807 33.82 18.87 11.59
C THR A 807 33.08 18.83 12.93
N ARG A 808 32.48 17.69 13.29
CA ARG A 808 31.83 17.44 14.59
C ARG A 808 32.83 17.57 15.74
N ALA A 809 34.01 16.93 15.64
CA ALA A 809 35.06 17.02 16.66
C ALA A 809 35.64 18.45 16.80
N LEU A 810 35.88 19.13 15.68
CA LEU A 810 36.33 20.52 15.66
C LEU A 810 35.33 21.45 16.34
N LEU A 811 34.05 21.37 15.99
CA LEU A 811 33.01 22.23 16.56
C LEU A 811 32.85 21.98 18.06
N TYR A 812 32.76 20.72 18.49
CA TYR A 812 32.63 20.38 19.91
C TYR A 812 33.79 20.93 20.74
N ASN A 813 35.04 20.72 20.29
CA ASN A 813 36.22 21.20 21.01
C ASN A 813 36.37 22.72 20.96
N TYR A 814 35.94 23.38 19.89
CA TYR A 814 35.88 24.83 19.81
C TYR A 814 34.89 25.41 20.84
N LEU A 815 33.67 24.86 20.93
CA LEU A 815 32.67 25.30 21.91
C LEU A 815 33.18 25.14 23.36
N LEU A 816 33.86 24.02 23.67
CA LEU A 816 34.55 23.87 24.96
C LEU A 816 35.65 24.93 25.17
N SER A 817 36.41 25.29 24.14
CA SER A 817 37.51 26.26 24.25
C SER A 817 37.05 27.70 24.54
N ILE A 818 35.85 28.07 24.08
CA ILE A 818 35.20 29.36 24.40
C ILE A 818 34.37 29.31 25.69
N GLY A 819 34.44 28.20 26.43
CA GLY A 819 33.79 28.03 27.74
C GLY A 819 32.33 27.63 27.70
N MET A 820 31.82 27.05 26.60
CA MET A 820 30.45 26.54 26.55
C MET A 820 30.31 25.27 27.41
N PRO A 821 29.39 25.22 28.39
CA PRO A 821 29.24 24.08 29.30
C PRO A 821 28.38 22.99 28.67
N LEU A 822 28.95 22.25 27.71
CA LEU A 822 28.26 21.15 27.01
C LEU A 822 28.02 19.96 27.96
N ILE A 823 26.78 19.46 28.00
CA ILE A 823 26.35 18.30 28.81
C ILE A 823 25.77 17.16 27.96
N SER A 824 25.99 17.19 26.65
CA SER A 824 25.53 16.17 25.71
C SER A 824 26.61 15.80 24.70
N ASP A 825 26.39 14.71 23.97
CA ASP A 825 27.00 14.56 22.65
C ASP A 825 26.46 15.60 21.66
N MET A 826 27.19 15.87 20.58
CA MET A 826 26.77 16.76 19.49
C MET A 826 26.45 15.96 18.23
N ILE A 827 25.36 16.31 17.56
CA ILE A 827 24.93 15.67 16.30
C ILE A 827 24.82 16.72 15.21
N LEU A 828 25.44 16.46 14.05
CA LEU A 828 25.26 17.26 12.84
C LEU A 828 24.15 16.68 11.99
N ILE A 829 23.15 17.49 11.63
CA ILE A 829 22.08 17.14 10.71
C ILE A 829 22.03 18.10 9.53
N LYS A 830 21.43 17.64 8.42
CA LYS A 830 21.13 18.48 7.25
C LYS A 830 19.95 19.38 7.54
N GLY A 831 20.11 20.69 7.37
CA GLY A 831 19.01 21.66 7.43
C GLY A 831 18.36 21.83 6.07
N GLY A 832 19.01 22.59 5.20
CA GLY A 832 18.65 22.78 3.79
C GLY A 832 19.75 22.30 2.84
N SER A 833 19.72 22.77 1.58
CA SER A 833 20.74 22.44 0.57
C SER A 833 22.13 23.03 0.87
N THR A 834 22.20 24.10 1.67
CA THR A 834 23.43 24.83 1.99
C THR A 834 23.60 25.11 3.49
N THR A 835 22.86 24.40 4.36
CA THR A 835 22.94 24.60 5.81
C THR A 835 23.08 23.30 6.61
N ILE A 836 23.89 23.38 7.65
CA ILE A 836 24.17 22.32 8.61
C ILE A 836 23.72 22.80 9.99
N VAL A 837 23.00 21.94 10.71
CA VAL A 837 22.53 22.22 12.07
C VAL A 837 23.24 21.26 13.04
N ALA A 838 23.93 21.82 14.02
CA ALA A 838 24.49 21.08 15.15
C ALA A 838 23.49 21.10 16.31
N LEU A 839 23.07 19.95 16.82
CA LEU A 839 22.17 19.79 17.97
C LEU A 839 22.97 19.33 19.20
N PHE A 840 22.68 19.90 20.38
CA PHE A 840 23.33 19.60 21.66
C PHE A 840 22.54 20.17 22.87
N GLU A 841 23.05 19.98 24.09
CA GLU A 841 22.55 20.59 25.33
C GLU A 841 23.68 21.28 26.13
N VAL A 842 23.30 22.26 26.96
CA VAL A 842 24.20 22.98 27.85
C VAL A 842 23.65 23.05 29.27
N ASP A 843 24.54 23.12 30.26
CA ASP A 843 24.20 23.37 31.66
C ASP A 843 23.39 24.68 31.80
N PRO A 844 22.21 24.65 32.46
CA PRO A 844 21.37 25.85 32.65
C PRO A 844 21.97 26.97 33.52
N LEU A 845 23.03 26.75 34.29
CA LEU A 845 23.54 27.70 35.29
C LEU A 845 24.44 28.81 34.66
N PRO A 846 24.04 30.10 34.63
CA PRO A 846 24.60 31.04 33.65
C PRO A 846 25.62 32.04 34.20
N SER A 847 26.84 31.97 33.65
CA SER A 847 27.65 33.16 33.32
C SER A 847 28.59 32.92 32.14
N SER A 848 29.02 31.67 31.97
CA SER A 848 29.83 31.16 30.85
C SER A 848 29.07 31.16 29.51
N VAL A 849 27.82 30.67 29.49
CA VAL A 849 27.01 30.50 28.27
C VAL A 849 26.89 31.79 27.45
N ALA A 850 26.56 32.93 28.09
CA ALA A 850 26.40 34.21 27.40
C ALA A 850 27.73 34.71 26.79
N ARG A 851 28.85 34.49 27.48
CA ARG A 851 30.19 34.82 26.98
C ARG A 851 30.60 33.92 25.81
N ALA A 852 30.29 32.63 25.89
CA ALA A 852 30.54 31.66 24.82
C ALA A 852 29.72 32.01 23.55
N VAL A 853 28.42 32.28 23.69
CA VAL A 853 27.55 32.70 22.56
C VAL A 853 28.03 34.01 21.94
N SER A 854 28.43 35.00 22.74
CA SER A 854 29.01 36.25 22.24
C SER A 854 30.31 36.01 21.45
N THR A 855 31.21 35.17 21.98
CA THR A 855 32.48 34.82 21.32
C THR A 855 32.25 34.06 20.00
N LEU A 856 31.28 33.14 19.99
CA LEU A 856 30.87 32.36 18.82
C LEU A 856 30.33 33.24 17.69
N LEU A 857 29.45 34.20 18.02
CA LEU A 857 28.88 35.14 17.03
C LEU A 857 29.87 36.21 16.58
N ALA A 858 30.84 36.60 17.41
CA ALA A 858 31.93 37.51 17.05
C ALA A 858 32.99 36.86 16.15
N SER A 859 32.96 35.54 15.94
CA SER A 859 33.91 34.80 15.10
C SER A 859 33.19 33.74 14.26
N PRO A 860 32.30 34.15 13.32
CA PRO A 860 31.40 33.24 12.61
C PRO A 860 32.11 32.18 11.75
N ASN A 861 33.40 32.39 11.40
CA ASN A 861 34.21 31.47 10.60
C ASN A 861 35.31 30.74 11.41
N ALA A 862 35.15 30.62 12.73
CA ALA A 862 36.19 30.02 13.59
C ALA A 862 36.45 28.52 13.31
N VAL A 863 35.49 27.81 12.72
CA VAL A 863 35.64 26.42 12.24
C VAL A 863 35.66 26.44 10.72
N SER A 864 36.77 26.03 10.10
CA SER A 864 37.05 26.27 8.67
C SER A 864 36.07 25.65 7.66
N SER A 865 35.23 24.70 8.09
CA SER A 865 34.18 24.08 7.26
C SER A 865 32.78 24.67 7.46
N LEU A 866 32.60 25.65 8.36
CA LEU A 866 31.29 26.18 8.78
C LEU A 866 31.31 27.72 8.89
N THR A 867 30.25 28.38 8.44
CA THR A 867 29.97 29.79 8.77
C THR A 867 28.73 29.87 9.68
N PHE A 868 28.89 30.27 10.94
CA PHE A 868 27.78 30.34 11.90
C PHE A 868 26.80 31.47 11.56
N VAL A 869 25.50 31.14 11.51
CA VAL A 869 24.41 32.06 11.14
C VAL A 869 23.57 32.43 12.36
N SER A 870 23.14 31.42 13.10
CA SER A 870 22.29 31.60 14.28
C SER A 870 22.55 30.52 15.32
N VAL A 871 22.38 30.89 16.59
CA VAL A 871 22.59 30.04 17.75
C VAL A 871 21.30 30.07 18.56
N ASN A 872 20.73 28.92 18.88
CA ASN A 872 19.60 28.79 19.79
C ASN A 872 20.06 28.02 21.02
N ILE A 873 19.99 28.63 22.20
CA ILE A 873 20.32 27.98 23.47
C ILE A 873 19.07 27.95 24.35
N ASN A 874 18.62 26.74 24.71
CA ASN A 874 17.48 26.51 25.60
C ASN A 874 16.25 27.38 25.22
N SER A 875 15.87 27.34 23.94
CA SER A 875 14.80 28.16 23.31
C SER A 875 15.05 29.68 23.21
N ARG A 876 16.27 30.18 23.41
CA ARG A 876 16.66 31.59 23.16
C ARG A 876 17.53 31.71 21.92
N SER A 877 17.08 32.47 20.93
CA SER A 877 17.78 32.66 19.66
C SER A 877 18.68 33.91 19.67
N TYR A 878 19.87 33.77 19.09
CA TYR A 878 20.86 34.81 18.87
C TYR A 878 21.35 34.72 17.41
N SER A 879 21.62 35.86 16.77
CA SER A 879 22.02 35.94 15.35
C SER A 879 23.14 36.96 15.14
N VAL A 880 23.93 36.77 14.08
CA VAL A 880 24.93 37.75 13.64
C VAL A 880 24.22 38.93 13.01
N SER A 881 24.61 40.16 13.38
CA SER A 881 24.10 41.38 12.72
C SER A 881 25.10 41.87 11.66
N ASP A 882 24.61 42.08 10.43
CA ASP A 882 25.42 42.62 9.34
C ASP A 882 25.77 44.10 9.60
N SER A 883 27.06 44.37 9.80
CA SER A 883 27.59 45.73 9.87
C SER A 883 27.86 46.31 8.48
N SER A 884 26.80 46.56 7.70
CA SER A 884 26.90 47.14 6.34
C SER A 884 25.96 48.32 6.06
N SER A 885 25.88 49.28 6.98
CA SER A 885 25.38 50.63 6.66
C SER A 885 26.12 51.71 7.43
N ASN A 886 26.96 52.50 6.75
CA ASN A 886 27.35 53.81 7.27
C ASN A 886 27.74 54.80 6.15
N ASN A 887 26.87 55.78 5.94
CA ASN A 887 27.10 57.11 5.37
C ASN A 887 25.75 57.85 5.56
N THR A 888 25.65 59.04 6.14
CA THR A 888 26.64 60.12 6.33
C THR A 888 26.36 60.99 7.57
N ASN A 889 27.43 61.55 8.18
CA ASN A 889 27.48 62.83 8.94
C ASN A 889 26.63 62.95 10.24
N SER A 890 27.07 63.56 11.34
CA SER A 890 28.13 64.58 11.53
C SER A 890 28.67 64.67 12.98
N SER A 891 29.95 65.07 13.09
CA SER A 891 30.58 65.86 14.17
C SER A 891 30.42 65.50 15.67
N GLY A 892 31.55 65.11 16.29
CA GLY A 892 32.06 65.84 17.46
C GLY A 892 32.23 65.07 18.80
N GLY A 893 33.44 65.07 19.34
CA GLY A 893 33.67 65.01 20.80
C GLY A 893 34.19 63.70 21.40
N SER A 894 35.49 63.67 21.70
CA SER A 894 36.22 62.75 22.59
C SER A 894 35.46 62.20 23.81
N GLY A 895 35.54 60.89 24.08
CA GLY A 895 35.19 60.31 25.39
C GLY A 895 35.19 58.78 25.45
N SER A 896 35.95 58.22 26.40
CA SER A 896 36.16 56.79 26.65
C SER A 896 34.93 55.93 27.04
N ASN A 897 35.00 54.66 26.64
CA ASN A 897 34.40 53.45 27.26
C ASN A 897 32.88 53.15 27.11
N ASN A 898 32.63 51.85 26.93
CA ASN A 898 31.36 51.10 26.97
C ASN A 898 30.33 51.39 25.86
N LEU A 899 30.03 50.37 25.05
CA LEU A 899 28.82 50.26 24.23
C LEU A 899 28.01 49.02 24.66
N PRO A 900 26.67 49.06 24.64
CA PRO A 900 25.84 48.19 25.46
C PRO A 900 25.40 46.90 24.77
N ILE A 901 25.14 45.88 25.59
CA ILE A 901 24.22 44.78 25.22
C ILE A 901 22.80 45.36 25.24
N ILE A 902 22.12 45.35 24.10
CA ILE A 902 20.73 45.79 24.01
C ILE A 902 19.83 44.71 24.63
N LEU A 903 19.20 45.05 25.76
CA LEU A 903 18.11 44.30 26.35
C LEU A 903 16.79 44.93 25.88
N GLU A 904 16.17 44.39 24.84
CA GLU A 904 14.84 44.85 24.42
C GLU A 904 13.74 44.11 25.18
N THR A 905 13.15 44.81 26.15
CA THR A 905 11.81 44.51 26.65
C THR A 905 10.84 45.55 26.11
N THR A 906 9.97 45.19 25.17
CA THR A 906 8.53 45.57 25.17
C THR A 906 7.76 45.02 23.96
N ILE A 907 6.56 44.51 24.25
CA ILE A 907 5.41 44.38 23.33
C ILE A 907 4.69 45.75 23.39
N PRO A 908 4.18 46.38 22.29
CA PRO A 908 3.54 45.77 21.12
C PRO A 908 3.86 46.42 19.75
N VAL A 909 4.78 45.83 18.98
CA VAL A 909 4.87 46.08 17.50
C VAL A 909 4.57 44.80 16.69
N ALA A 910 4.57 43.65 17.35
CA ALA A 910 4.39 42.33 16.74
C ALA A 910 3.06 42.16 15.97
N THR A 911 1.97 42.80 16.38
CA THR A 911 0.68 42.67 15.69
C THR A 911 0.65 43.38 14.34
N ALA A 912 1.31 44.53 14.20
CA ALA A 912 1.41 45.25 12.93
C ALA A 912 2.41 44.59 11.96
N LEU A 913 3.56 44.13 12.48
CA LEU A 913 4.57 43.46 11.65
C LEU A 913 4.11 42.08 11.18
N VAL A 914 3.43 41.30 12.03
CA VAL A 914 2.84 40.02 11.63
C VAL A 914 1.69 40.23 10.64
N ALA A 915 0.87 41.29 10.78
CA ALA A 915 -0.16 41.61 9.79
C ALA A 915 0.42 41.99 8.42
N THR A 916 1.50 42.78 8.37
CA THR A 916 2.18 43.14 7.11
C THR A 916 2.93 41.97 6.50
N ILE A 917 3.61 41.14 7.29
CA ILE A 917 4.26 39.91 6.81
C ILE A 917 3.21 38.88 6.35
N ALA A 918 2.10 38.72 7.06
CA ALA A 918 0.98 37.88 6.60
C ALA A 918 0.32 38.43 5.33
N ALA A 919 0.19 39.75 5.18
CA ALA A 919 -0.29 40.35 3.94
C ALA A 919 0.69 40.17 2.77
N ILE A 920 2.00 40.28 3.01
CA ILE A 920 3.04 40.04 1.99
C ILE A 920 3.09 38.55 1.62
N ILE A 921 3.02 37.63 2.59
CA ILE A 921 2.95 36.19 2.33
C ILE A 921 1.65 35.84 1.61
N ALA A 922 0.50 36.37 2.02
CA ALA A 922 -0.77 36.20 1.32
C ALA A 922 -0.71 36.74 -0.12
N TYR A 923 -0.07 37.89 -0.34
CA TYR A 923 0.14 38.47 -1.67
C TYR A 923 1.10 37.64 -2.54
N VAL A 924 2.19 37.11 -1.97
CA VAL A 924 3.13 36.21 -2.66
C VAL A 924 2.49 34.84 -2.97
N VAL A 925 1.65 34.32 -2.08
CA VAL A 925 0.87 33.09 -2.30
C VAL A 925 -0.23 33.33 -3.33
N TYR A 926 -0.94 34.46 -3.28
CA TYR A 926 -1.98 34.85 -4.24
C TYR A 926 -1.41 35.07 -5.65
N THR A 927 -0.28 35.77 -5.77
CA THR A 927 0.40 35.98 -7.06
C THR A 927 0.98 34.68 -7.63
N LYS A 928 1.50 33.77 -6.79
CA LYS A 928 1.91 32.42 -7.24
C LYS A 928 0.72 31.53 -7.63
N LEU A 929 -0.44 31.65 -6.96
CA LEU A 929 -1.66 30.93 -7.33
C LEU A 929 -2.25 31.42 -8.66
N ILE A 930 -2.13 32.71 -8.98
CA ILE A 930 -2.54 33.25 -10.29
C ILE A 930 -1.56 32.84 -11.39
N ALA A 931 -0.24 32.88 -11.12
CA ALA A 931 0.78 32.44 -12.08
C ALA A 931 0.73 30.94 -12.41
N ALA A 932 0.11 30.12 -11.55
CA ALA A 932 -0.11 28.69 -11.81
C ALA A 932 -1.32 28.39 -12.73
N ASN A 933 -2.18 29.38 -12.99
CA ASN A 933 -3.43 29.22 -13.73
C ASN A 933 -3.46 29.99 -15.08
N THR A 934 -2.30 30.38 -15.63
CA THR A 934 -2.20 30.91 -16.99
C THR A 934 -1.56 29.90 -17.94
N VAL A 935 -2.38 29.24 -18.76
CA VAL A 935 -1.93 28.48 -19.93
C VAL A 935 -1.30 29.44 -20.94
N ALA A 936 -0.04 29.19 -21.33
CA ALA A 936 0.68 29.93 -22.36
C ALA A 936 1.44 28.94 -23.29
N PRO A 937 1.68 29.28 -24.56
CA PRO A 937 1.70 28.30 -25.64
C PRO A 937 3.06 27.64 -25.91
N MET A 938 3.03 26.44 -26.50
CA MET A 938 4.22 25.82 -27.10
C MET A 938 4.66 26.58 -28.36
N ALA A 939 5.95 26.89 -28.43
CA ALA A 939 6.64 27.37 -29.63
C ALA A 939 7.97 26.61 -29.81
N ASN A 940 8.48 26.58 -31.04
CA ASN A 940 9.36 25.52 -31.57
C ASN A 940 10.88 25.77 -31.46
N ALA A 941 11.62 24.68 -31.81
CA ALA A 941 13.03 24.59 -32.22
C ALA A 941 14.08 24.61 -31.08
N ALA A 942 15.18 23.85 -31.11
CA ALA A 942 15.75 22.93 -32.13
C ALA A 942 16.77 21.99 -31.41
N SER A 943 17.37 20.92 -31.97
CA SER A 943 17.20 20.12 -33.21
C SER A 943 18.26 18.99 -33.22
N LEU A 944 18.00 17.78 -33.74
CA LEU A 944 19.06 16.89 -34.27
C LEU A 944 18.51 15.73 -35.14
N SER A 945 19.32 15.37 -36.13
CA SER A 945 19.12 14.50 -37.30
C SER A 945 18.54 13.09 -37.09
N THR A 946 17.67 12.66 -38.02
CA THR A 946 17.81 11.39 -38.75
C THR A 946 17.32 11.57 -40.19
N SER A 947 17.92 10.84 -41.13
CA SER A 947 17.73 11.00 -42.57
C SER A 947 16.86 9.90 -43.20
N ASN A 948 16.10 10.29 -44.23
CA ASN A 948 15.48 9.48 -45.28
C ASN A 948 14.46 8.39 -44.87
N VAL A 949 13.20 8.56 -45.31
CA VAL A 949 12.52 7.73 -46.33
C VAL A 949 11.26 8.50 -46.81
N GLU A 950 10.89 8.35 -48.08
CA GLU A 950 9.93 9.20 -48.81
C GLU A 950 8.47 8.71 -48.83
N LEU A 951 7.55 9.65 -49.11
CA LEU A 951 6.22 9.49 -49.76
C LEU A 951 5.16 8.65 -48.98
N ILE A 952 3.84 8.92 -49.04
CA ILE A 952 2.99 9.41 -50.15
C ILE A 952 1.94 10.43 -49.61
N GLN A 953 1.54 11.42 -50.44
CA GLN A 953 0.49 12.40 -50.14
C GLN A 953 -0.93 11.86 -50.36
N HIS A 954 -1.90 12.30 -49.55
CA HIS A 954 -3.31 12.44 -49.98
C HIS A 954 -3.99 13.66 -49.35
N GLN A 955 -4.92 14.27 -50.10
CA GLN A 955 -5.59 15.54 -49.78
C GLN A 955 -6.78 15.37 -48.82
N PRO A 956 -7.17 16.43 -48.08
CA PRO A 956 -8.34 16.40 -47.21
C PRO A 956 -9.65 16.63 -47.98
N PHE A 957 -10.68 15.84 -47.67
CA PHE A 957 -12.07 16.11 -48.11
C PHE A 957 -12.91 16.61 -46.94
N SER A 958 -13.66 17.68 -47.19
CA SER A 958 -14.60 18.30 -46.26
C SER A 958 -16.00 17.71 -46.37
N PHE A 959 -16.72 17.62 -45.24
CA PHE A 959 -18.14 17.24 -45.23
C PHE A 959 -19.01 18.47 -44.95
N THR A 960 -19.97 18.71 -45.84
CA THR A 960 -21.10 19.63 -45.66
C THR A 960 -22.32 18.85 -45.15
N ALA A 961 -23.22 19.54 -44.44
CA ALA A 961 -24.33 18.93 -43.70
C ALA A 961 -25.72 19.24 -44.29
N SER A 962 -26.75 18.55 -43.76
CA SER A 962 -28.21 18.83 -43.88
C SER A 962 -28.96 18.12 -45.05
N PRO A 963 -30.28 17.85 -44.95
CA PRO A 963 -31.02 17.24 -43.82
C PRO A 963 -32.08 16.15 -44.20
N ALA A 964 -32.56 15.44 -43.16
CA ALA A 964 -33.89 14.85 -42.91
C ALA A 964 -34.80 14.26 -44.03
N HIS A 965 -35.24 12.99 -43.88
CA HIS A 965 -36.61 12.59 -43.42
C HIS A 965 -36.78 11.02 -43.36
N PRO A 966 -37.89 10.45 -42.83
CA PRO A 966 -37.87 9.17 -42.10
C PRO A 966 -38.49 7.98 -42.87
N LEU A 967 -38.33 6.77 -42.34
CA LEU A 967 -39.13 5.60 -42.77
C LEU A 967 -39.52 4.66 -41.61
N ASN A 968 -40.68 4.05 -41.80
CA ASN A 968 -41.59 3.55 -40.78
C ASN A 968 -41.22 2.24 -40.07
N VAL A 969 -41.79 2.15 -38.87
CA VAL A 969 -42.16 0.94 -38.12
C VAL A 969 -42.82 -0.13 -39.02
N HIS A 970 -42.46 -1.40 -38.80
CA HIS A 970 -43.39 -2.51 -38.96
C HIS A 970 -43.31 -3.43 -37.74
N VAL A 971 -44.44 -3.57 -37.03
CA VAL A 971 -44.65 -4.54 -35.97
C VAL A 971 -45.62 -5.60 -36.49
N THR A 972 -45.30 -6.88 -36.31
CA THR A 972 -46.23 -7.99 -36.47
C THR A 972 -46.27 -8.81 -35.18
N THR A 973 -47.41 -8.71 -34.51
CA THR A 973 -47.84 -9.56 -33.38
C THR A 973 -48.43 -10.88 -33.89
N LEU A 974 -48.90 -11.73 -32.94
CA LEU A 974 -49.59 -13.04 -33.06
C LEU A 974 -48.67 -14.23 -32.69
N PHE A 975 -49.05 -15.22 -31.87
CA PHE A 975 -50.35 -15.60 -31.27
C PHE A 975 -50.24 -16.01 -29.77
N ASN A 976 -51.38 -16.00 -29.07
CA ASN A 976 -51.58 -16.50 -27.68
C ASN A 976 -52.20 -17.94 -27.70
N PRO A 977 -52.49 -18.62 -26.56
CA PRO A 977 -52.48 -20.09 -26.49
C PRO A 977 -53.87 -20.75 -26.44
N SER A 978 -53.92 -22.08 -26.52
CA SER A 978 -55.08 -22.92 -26.11
C SER A 978 -54.71 -24.41 -25.88
N PRO A 979 -55.53 -25.21 -25.16
CA PRO A 979 -55.05 -26.38 -24.40
C PRO A 979 -55.68 -27.74 -24.77
N SER A 980 -55.09 -28.85 -24.29
CA SER A 980 -55.76 -30.17 -24.24
C SER A 980 -55.25 -31.10 -23.10
N THR A 981 -56.10 -31.22 -22.08
CA THR A 981 -56.43 -32.33 -21.16
C THR A 981 -55.82 -33.75 -21.26
N ALA A 982 -55.95 -34.46 -20.11
CA ALA A 982 -55.90 -35.93 -19.86
C ALA A 982 -54.49 -36.53 -19.59
N THR A 983 -54.26 -37.42 -18.60
CA THR A 983 -55.11 -38.04 -17.55
C THR A 983 -54.22 -38.60 -16.43
N GLN A 984 -54.68 -38.66 -15.17
CA GLN A 984 -54.09 -39.53 -14.12
C GLN A 984 -54.70 -40.94 -14.18
N PRO A 985 -54.07 -41.95 -13.54
CA PRO A 985 -54.58 -42.33 -12.21
C PRO A 985 -53.53 -42.66 -11.13
N TYR A 986 -53.98 -42.45 -9.89
CA TYR A 986 -53.49 -42.91 -8.58
C TYR A 986 -52.89 -44.34 -8.51
N LEU A 987 -51.90 -44.54 -7.64
CA LEU A 987 -52.07 -45.25 -6.34
C LEU A 987 -50.82 -45.14 -5.43
N ILE A 988 -50.94 -45.56 -4.16
CA ILE A 988 -50.12 -45.18 -3.00
C ILE A 988 -49.57 -46.47 -2.28
N PRO A 989 -48.89 -46.41 -1.10
CA PRO A 989 -47.44 -46.34 -0.82
C PRO A 989 -46.85 -47.66 -0.24
N ILE A 990 -45.88 -47.52 0.70
CA ILE A 990 -45.21 -48.50 1.58
C ILE A 990 -43.92 -49.06 0.94
N GLN A 991 -42.72 -49.00 1.57
CA GLN A 991 -42.38 -48.85 3.00
C GLN A 991 -41.28 -47.81 3.27
#